data_AF-A0A0A8USX4-F1
#
_entry.id   AF-A0A0A8USX4-F1
#
_cell.length_a   1.000
_cell.length_b   1.000
_cell.length_c   1.000
_cell.angle_alpha   90.00
_cell.angle_beta   90.00
_cell.angle_gamma   90.00
#
_symmetry.space_group_name_H-M   'P 1'
#
loop_
_entity.id
_entity.type
_entity.pdbx_description
1 polymer ?
#
loop_
_entity_poly.entity_id
_entity_poly.type
_entity_poly.pdbx_seq_one_letter_code
_entity_poly.pdbx_strand_id
1 'polypeptide(L)'
;MRSYICKAFALMLGLIVISISYAGTPPWTFAPLTPTTLTVSSSDTAIVKYQVTNQSHRPHTLAMKNIRGIRQVTTPGSCPNPFILRYKQSCILNLTVVGRALIGNVNGGPQVCQLGSLLECYQPSFKNILNITKGADEYTVGGSIFGLQGTLVLQNDGDILTRNTDGTFTFPTALLPGSFYQVRVQTQPANQTCTVSNGTGRISNKNVTNVIVRCSINTRTVGGVVSGLSGSVVLQNNGADTLIINSNGGFTFPTPLAQGSSYNVTILTQPATQTCSVSNGTGTIGTTNITNVQITCATNAFTVGGTVSGLVGTVVLQNNATDDLAISSDGPFTFPISVAQGSPYNVTVSTQPSTQTCNVTNGIGIMGGANITNVAVNCVTNTTTLTTSVTDLALSVDNTGLNAALTGNPRLITITNTGIFTAFNLNVSLPTFPSGTSAGTTCGASLGAGDSCTITITPGNTATSNGTNPCSTGTAPVPGVVQVTADNSNTVSTNVVILSYGCIYQGGFLFSVDDNTSTAGSIGGKVADLFDDVGVNNVWATVANDTAADNITNGLSNTNALATPVGQYPAAQVCLNKTSQGFSDWFLPAICEMGYDETSTGSGCGTQVSPLLQNLYSNLAQNGIGGFSNIFYWSSTEFSGALAWGENFSNGAQLTNTKVALNTPIRCIRNLIP
;
A
#
# COMPACT_ATOMS: atom_id res chain seq x y z
N MET A 1 -92.79 8.13 -57.83
CA MET A 1 -94.23 8.24 -58.11
C MET A 1 -94.54 7.56 -59.43
N ARG A 2 -95.39 6.54 -59.38
CA ARG A 2 -96.47 6.22 -60.33
C ARG A 2 -96.45 6.89 -61.72
N SER A 3 -96.58 6.03 -62.73
CA SER A 3 -97.76 5.98 -63.61
C SER A 3 -97.90 7.04 -64.72
N TYR A 4 -97.69 6.56 -65.96
CA TYR A 4 -98.65 6.59 -67.09
C TYR A 4 -99.13 7.93 -67.72
N ILE A 5 -99.23 7.88 -69.06
CA ILE A 5 -100.43 8.15 -69.89
C ILE A 5 -100.43 9.37 -70.86
N CYS A 6 -100.90 9.03 -72.09
CA CYS A 6 -101.67 9.82 -73.09
C CYS A 6 -100.97 10.88 -73.96
N LYS A 7 -101.42 11.19 -75.18
CA LYS A 7 -102.25 10.58 -76.25
C LYS A 7 -102.35 11.66 -77.35
N ALA A 8 -102.64 11.21 -78.58
CA ALA A 8 -103.32 11.91 -79.68
C ALA A 8 -102.58 13.00 -80.49
N PHE A 9 -102.42 12.78 -81.80
CA PHE A 9 -103.34 13.33 -82.81
C PHE A 9 -103.19 12.61 -84.17
N ALA A 10 -104.34 12.40 -84.81
CA ALA A 10 -104.57 11.86 -86.16
C ALA A 10 -104.49 13.02 -87.20
N LEU A 11 -104.65 12.94 -88.53
CA LEU A 11 -105.01 11.95 -89.56
C LEU A 11 -104.70 12.68 -90.90
N MET A 12 -104.16 12.04 -91.93
CA MET A 12 -104.43 12.42 -93.33
C MET A 12 -104.08 11.28 -94.28
N LEU A 13 -104.96 11.10 -95.25
CA LEU A 13 -105.21 9.93 -96.07
C LEU A 13 -104.29 9.93 -97.30
N GLY A 14 -103.68 8.77 -97.61
CA GLY A 14 -103.02 8.49 -98.88
C GLY A 14 -102.82 6.99 -99.03
N LEU A 15 -103.74 6.31 -99.73
CA LEU A 15 -103.65 4.88 -100.06
C LEU A 15 -102.39 4.62 -100.90
N ILE A 16 -101.40 3.92 -100.34
CA ILE A 16 -100.34 3.25 -101.09
C ILE A 16 -100.30 1.79 -100.66
N VAL A 17 -100.61 0.93 -101.62
CA VAL A 17 -100.50 -0.53 -101.54
C VAL A 17 -99.01 -0.88 -101.44
N ILE A 18 -98.52 -1.19 -100.24
CA ILE A 18 -97.17 -1.75 -100.06
C ILE A 18 -97.29 -3.27 -100.02
N SER A 19 -96.75 -3.87 -101.06
CA SER A 19 -96.65 -5.30 -101.29
C SER A 19 -95.89 -5.97 -100.15
N ILE A 20 -96.51 -6.95 -99.49
CA ILE A 20 -95.82 -7.84 -98.56
C ILE A 20 -94.89 -8.73 -99.40
N SER A 21 -93.59 -8.39 -99.46
CA SER A 21 -92.57 -9.25 -100.08
C SER A 21 -92.24 -10.38 -99.11
N TYR A 22 -92.69 -11.59 -99.42
CA TYR A 22 -92.23 -12.79 -98.72
C TYR A 22 -90.73 -12.98 -98.97
N ALA A 23 -89.91 -12.85 -97.92
CA ALA A 23 -88.50 -13.21 -97.97
C ALA A 23 -88.41 -14.73 -98.17
N GLY A 24 -87.94 -15.16 -99.35
CA GLY A 24 -87.73 -16.57 -99.66
C GLY A 24 -86.85 -17.24 -98.60
N THR A 25 -87.23 -18.45 -98.21
CA THR A 25 -86.42 -19.28 -97.30
C THR A 25 -84.99 -19.38 -97.84
N PRO A 26 -83.96 -19.06 -97.04
CA PRO A 26 -82.60 -19.00 -97.54
C PRO A 26 -82.19 -20.39 -98.06
N PRO A 27 -81.57 -20.46 -99.24
CA PRO A 27 -81.23 -21.73 -99.90
C PRO A 27 -80.23 -22.57 -99.09
N TRP A 28 -79.50 -21.99 -98.13
CA TRP A 28 -78.68 -22.74 -97.17
C TRP A 28 -78.71 -22.12 -95.76
N THR A 29 -78.45 -22.95 -94.75
CA THR A 29 -78.51 -22.59 -93.33
C THR A 29 -77.15 -22.75 -92.64
N PHE A 30 -76.93 -22.00 -91.56
CA PHE A 30 -75.73 -22.08 -90.71
C PHE A 30 -76.11 -22.49 -89.29
N ALA A 31 -75.50 -23.56 -88.78
CA ALA A 31 -75.60 -23.96 -87.37
C ALA A 31 -74.21 -23.86 -86.70
N PRO A 32 -74.01 -23.05 -85.65
CA PRO A 32 -72.72 -22.97 -84.98
C PRO A 32 -72.42 -24.28 -84.24
N LEU A 33 -71.17 -24.74 -84.33
CA LEU A 33 -70.67 -25.94 -83.65
C LEU A 33 -69.74 -25.60 -82.47
N THR A 34 -69.33 -24.34 -82.33
CA THR A 34 -68.51 -23.81 -81.21
C THR A 34 -69.04 -22.43 -80.78
N PRO A 35 -68.65 -21.92 -79.60
CA PRO A 35 -69.01 -20.56 -79.20
C PRO A 35 -68.57 -19.53 -80.24
N THR A 36 -69.45 -18.57 -80.51
CA THR A 36 -69.20 -17.51 -81.48
C THR A 36 -68.84 -16.17 -80.80
N THR A 37 -68.86 -16.12 -79.47
CA THR A 37 -68.48 -14.95 -78.64
C THR A 37 -67.22 -15.23 -77.83
N LEU A 38 -66.11 -14.51 -78.08
CA LEU A 38 -64.79 -14.77 -77.49
C LEU A 38 -63.98 -13.47 -77.30
N THR A 39 -63.11 -13.38 -76.29
CA THR A 39 -62.06 -12.35 -76.21
C THR A 39 -60.71 -12.99 -76.50
N VAL A 40 -59.93 -12.42 -77.43
CA VAL A 40 -58.61 -12.93 -77.83
C VAL A 40 -57.59 -11.82 -77.64
N SER A 41 -56.59 -12.02 -76.78
CA SER A 41 -55.49 -11.06 -76.59
C SER A 41 -54.65 -10.93 -77.87
N SER A 42 -53.79 -9.92 -77.95
CA SER A 42 -52.91 -9.74 -79.11
C SER A 42 -52.01 -10.97 -79.35
N SER A 43 -51.67 -11.73 -78.32
CA SER A 43 -50.78 -12.90 -78.38
C SER A 43 -51.48 -14.23 -78.67
N ASP A 44 -52.82 -14.30 -78.62
CA ASP A 44 -53.56 -15.57 -78.66
C ASP A 44 -54.25 -15.87 -80.01
N THR A 45 -54.67 -17.13 -80.19
CA THR A 45 -55.51 -17.58 -81.32
C THR A 45 -56.69 -18.44 -80.83
N ALA A 46 -57.85 -18.35 -81.49
CA ALA A 46 -59.06 -19.13 -81.16
C ALA A 46 -59.72 -19.76 -82.40
N ILE A 47 -60.64 -20.72 -82.23
CA ILE A 47 -61.30 -21.45 -83.34
C ILE A 47 -62.82 -21.32 -83.24
N VAL A 48 -63.50 -21.06 -84.38
CA VAL A 48 -64.97 -21.03 -84.51
C VAL A 48 -65.44 -21.90 -85.67
N LYS A 49 -66.49 -22.74 -85.50
CA LYS A 49 -66.99 -23.67 -86.53
C LYS A 49 -68.50 -23.51 -86.78
N TYR A 50 -68.91 -23.67 -88.03
CA TYR A 50 -70.32 -23.72 -88.48
C TYR A 50 -70.59 -24.94 -89.36
N GLN A 51 -71.75 -25.58 -89.22
CA GLN A 51 -72.28 -26.50 -90.22
C GLN A 51 -73.15 -25.73 -91.22
N VAL A 52 -72.78 -25.75 -92.50
CA VAL A 52 -73.49 -25.11 -93.62
C VAL A 52 -74.24 -26.18 -94.40
N THR A 53 -75.55 -26.04 -94.55
CA THR A 53 -76.41 -27.07 -95.17
C THR A 53 -77.26 -26.48 -96.29
N ASN A 54 -77.24 -27.08 -97.47
CA ASN A 54 -78.11 -26.69 -98.57
C ASN A 54 -79.55 -27.23 -98.35
N GLN A 55 -80.52 -26.32 -98.33
CA GLN A 55 -81.94 -26.61 -98.20
C GLN A 55 -82.69 -26.53 -99.54
N SER A 56 -82.07 -25.96 -100.57
CA SER A 56 -82.60 -25.86 -101.93
C SER A 56 -82.39 -27.16 -102.71
N HIS A 57 -83.36 -27.52 -103.56
CA HIS A 57 -83.25 -28.67 -104.47
C HIS A 57 -82.17 -28.48 -105.54
N ARG A 58 -81.72 -27.23 -105.76
CA ARG A 58 -80.62 -26.93 -106.67
C ARG A 58 -79.27 -27.09 -105.96
N PRO A 59 -78.26 -27.70 -106.62
CA PRO A 59 -76.91 -27.69 -106.08
C PRO A 59 -76.34 -26.27 -106.09
N HIS A 60 -75.68 -25.88 -105.00
CA HIS A 60 -75.08 -24.57 -104.80
C HIS A 60 -73.56 -24.67 -104.70
N THR A 61 -72.84 -23.79 -105.38
CA THR A 61 -71.38 -23.65 -105.27
C THR A 61 -71.10 -22.41 -104.45
N LEU A 62 -70.46 -22.55 -103.30
CA LEU A 62 -70.44 -21.56 -102.23
C LEU A 62 -69.01 -21.15 -101.83
N ALA A 63 -68.80 -19.88 -101.52
CA ALA A 63 -67.54 -19.35 -101.01
C ALA A 63 -67.77 -18.34 -99.88
N MET A 64 -66.93 -18.36 -98.84
CA MET A 64 -67.00 -17.41 -97.72
C MET A 64 -66.31 -16.08 -98.09
N LYS A 65 -66.90 -14.95 -97.69
CA LYS A 65 -66.23 -13.65 -97.74
C LYS A 65 -65.12 -13.57 -96.68
N ASN A 66 -63.97 -13.03 -97.07
CA ASN A 66 -62.83 -12.84 -96.18
C ASN A 66 -63.15 -11.89 -95.02
N ILE A 67 -62.76 -12.25 -93.79
CA ILE A 67 -62.85 -11.40 -92.59
C ILE A 67 -61.43 -11.22 -92.05
N ARG A 68 -60.96 -9.97 -91.92
CA ARG A 68 -59.57 -9.72 -91.51
C ARG A 68 -59.31 -10.22 -90.08
N GLY A 69 -58.28 -11.05 -89.93
CA GLY A 69 -57.97 -11.72 -88.66
C GLY A 69 -58.73 -13.01 -88.40
N ILE A 70 -59.64 -13.42 -89.30
CA ILE A 70 -60.36 -14.70 -89.25
C ILE A 70 -60.14 -15.46 -90.56
N ARG A 71 -59.53 -16.64 -90.50
CA ARG A 71 -59.16 -17.45 -91.67
C ARG A 71 -60.00 -18.71 -91.77
N GLN A 72 -60.55 -19.03 -92.94
CA GLN A 72 -61.18 -20.33 -93.19
C GLN A 72 -60.11 -21.42 -93.28
N VAL A 73 -60.35 -22.54 -92.61
CA VAL A 73 -59.55 -23.76 -92.68
C VAL A 73 -60.13 -24.67 -93.77
N THR A 74 -59.30 -25.04 -94.75
CA THR A 74 -59.71 -25.82 -95.94
C THR A 74 -59.12 -27.24 -95.98
N THR A 75 -58.57 -27.72 -94.86
CA THR A 75 -58.03 -29.09 -94.75
C THR A 75 -59.15 -30.15 -94.80
N PRO A 76 -58.84 -31.42 -95.14
CA PRO A 76 -59.83 -32.51 -95.17
C PRO A 76 -60.71 -32.54 -93.90
N GLY A 77 -62.02 -32.65 -94.08
CA GLY A 77 -63.01 -32.59 -92.98
C GLY A 77 -63.57 -31.19 -92.70
N SER A 78 -63.01 -30.12 -93.29
CA SER A 78 -63.61 -28.77 -93.33
C SER A 78 -64.02 -28.41 -94.76
N CYS A 79 -64.85 -27.38 -94.93
CA CYS A 79 -65.28 -26.96 -96.26
C CYS A 79 -64.11 -26.51 -97.13
N PRO A 80 -63.97 -27.08 -98.35
CA PRO A 80 -63.09 -26.50 -99.35
C PRO A 80 -63.60 -25.11 -99.74
N ASN A 81 -62.78 -24.32 -100.44
CA ASN A 81 -63.18 -23.00 -100.91
C ASN A 81 -62.83 -22.85 -102.40
N PRO A 82 -63.81 -22.81 -103.33
CA PRO A 82 -65.26 -22.92 -103.10
C PRO A 82 -65.70 -24.36 -102.73
N PHE A 83 -66.87 -24.52 -102.11
CA PHE A 83 -67.48 -25.82 -101.78
C PHE A 83 -68.85 -25.98 -102.44
N ILE A 84 -69.15 -27.19 -102.91
CA ILE A 84 -70.41 -27.52 -103.58
C ILE A 84 -71.29 -28.32 -102.62
N LEU A 85 -72.54 -27.89 -102.45
CA LEU A 85 -73.54 -28.61 -101.67
C LEU A 85 -74.72 -29.00 -102.57
N ARG A 86 -74.94 -30.30 -102.76
CA ARG A 86 -76.19 -30.83 -103.33
C ARG A 86 -77.33 -30.71 -102.34
N TYR A 87 -78.56 -30.97 -102.77
CA TYR A 87 -79.74 -30.91 -101.89
C TYR A 87 -79.52 -31.73 -100.61
N LYS A 88 -79.74 -31.10 -99.45
CA LYS A 88 -79.51 -31.62 -98.09
C LYS A 88 -78.06 -31.96 -97.73
N GLN A 89 -77.09 -31.76 -98.62
CA GLN A 89 -75.68 -31.93 -98.28
C GLN A 89 -75.22 -30.82 -97.33
N SER A 90 -74.39 -31.20 -96.36
CA SER A 90 -73.81 -30.30 -95.37
C SER A 90 -72.29 -30.32 -95.40
N CYS A 91 -71.68 -29.26 -94.90
CA CYS A 91 -70.24 -29.11 -94.79
C CYS A 91 -69.85 -28.24 -93.57
N ILE A 92 -68.71 -28.52 -92.93
CA ILE A 92 -68.24 -27.77 -91.75
C ILE A 92 -67.31 -26.62 -92.16
N LEU A 93 -67.78 -25.38 -92.03
CA LEU A 93 -66.98 -24.17 -92.18
C LEU A 93 -66.20 -23.90 -90.88
N ASN A 94 -64.89 -24.17 -90.89
CA ASN A 94 -64.00 -24.03 -89.74
C ASN A 94 -63.16 -22.74 -89.88
N LEU A 95 -63.09 -21.91 -88.83
CA LEU A 95 -62.51 -20.58 -88.83
C LEU A 95 -61.48 -20.43 -87.71
N THR A 96 -60.29 -19.91 -88.01
CA THR A 96 -59.27 -19.57 -87.01
C THR A 96 -59.19 -18.05 -86.83
N VAL A 97 -59.39 -17.59 -85.60
CA VAL A 97 -59.27 -16.20 -85.17
C VAL A 97 -57.85 -15.95 -84.64
N VAL A 98 -57.15 -14.96 -85.18
CA VAL A 98 -55.76 -14.64 -84.82
C VAL A 98 -55.71 -13.26 -84.18
N GLY A 99 -55.49 -13.20 -82.86
CA GLY A 99 -55.61 -11.98 -82.04
C GLY A 99 -54.78 -10.80 -82.54
N ARG A 100 -53.48 -11.00 -82.81
CA ARG A 100 -52.59 -9.97 -83.40
C ARG A 100 -53.08 -9.42 -84.74
N ALA A 101 -53.82 -10.22 -85.51
CA ALA A 101 -54.29 -9.85 -86.84
C ALA A 101 -55.67 -9.16 -86.82
N LEU A 102 -56.33 -9.10 -85.66
CA LEU A 102 -57.56 -8.34 -85.45
C LEU A 102 -57.23 -6.84 -85.39
N ILE A 103 -57.91 -6.05 -86.24
CA ILE A 103 -57.80 -4.58 -86.26
C ILE A 103 -58.75 -3.93 -85.24
N GLY A 104 -59.70 -4.69 -84.72
CA GLY A 104 -60.66 -4.32 -83.69
C GLY A 104 -61.56 -5.51 -83.38
N ASN A 105 -62.69 -5.24 -82.72
CA ASN A 105 -63.70 -6.27 -82.48
C ASN A 105 -64.37 -6.70 -83.80
N VAL A 106 -64.79 -7.96 -83.90
CA VAL A 106 -65.51 -8.51 -85.06
C VAL A 106 -66.93 -8.82 -84.65
N ASN A 107 -67.93 -8.19 -85.27
CA ASN A 107 -69.36 -8.42 -85.00
C ASN A 107 -70.13 -8.59 -86.32
N GLY A 108 -70.39 -9.84 -86.73
CA GLY A 108 -71.04 -10.18 -88.01
C GLY A 108 -70.39 -11.36 -88.78
N GLY A 109 -71.09 -11.96 -89.75
CA GLY A 109 -70.61 -13.10 -90.52
C GLY A 109 -70.54 -14.43 -89.73
N PRO A 110 -69.96 -15.51 -90.30
CA PRO A 110 -69.39 -15.61 -91.64
C PRO A 110 -70.46 -15.51 -92.74
N GLN A 111 -70.22 -14.68 -93.75
CA GLN A 111 -71.09 -14.59 -94.91
C GLN A 111 -70.60 -15.55 -96.00
N VAL A 112 -71.46 -16.43 -96.49
CA VAL A 112 -71.18 -17.37 -97.59
C VAL A 112 -72.09 -17.06 -98.76
N CYS A 113 -71.50 -16.98 -99.95
CA CYS A 113 -72.15 -16.51 -101.18
C CYS A 113 -72.13 -17.57 -102.28
N GLN A 114 -73.15 -17.57 -103.14
CA GLN A 114 -73.15 -18.34 -104.38
C GLN A 114 -72.06 -17.84 -105.33
N LEU A 115 -71.27 -18.78 -105.87
CA LEU A 115 -70.22 -18.48 -106.83
C LEU A 115 -70.85 -18.05 -108.17
N GLY A 116 -70.48 -16.86 -108.65
CA GLY A 116 -71.05 -16.27 -109.87
C GLY A 116 -72.25 -15.34 -109.66
N SER A 117 -72.77 -15.20 -108.42
CA SER A 117 -73.83 -14.23 -108.08
C SER A 117 -73.49 -13.48 -106.80
N LEU A 118 -73.22 -12.16 -106.91
CA LEU A 118 -72.87 -11.32 -105.75
C LEU A 118 -74.05 -10.97 -104.86
N LEU A 119 -75.28 -11.18 -105.34
CA LEU A 119 -76.52 -10.85 -104.63
C LEU A 119 -77.04 -12.00 -103.76
N GLU A 120 -76.51 -13.22 -103.94
CA GLU A 120 -76.92 -14.42 -103.20
C GLU A 120 -75.92 -14.75 -102.08
N CYS A 121 -75.86 -13.90 -101.06
CA CYS A 121 -74.98 -14.06 -99.91
C CYS A 121 -75.77 -14.14 -98.60
N TYR A 122 -75.61 -15.22 -97.87
CA TYR A 122 -76.29 -15.45 -96.59
C TYR A 122 -75.29 -15.60 -95.45
N GLN A 123 -75.70 -15.24 -94.23
CA GLN A 123 -74.91 -15.38 -93.01
C GLN A 123 -75.78 -16.04 -91.93
N PRO A 124 -75.22 -16.51 -90.80
CA PRO A 124 -75.99 -17.02 -89.68
C PRO A 124 -77.01 -16.00 -89.14
N SER A 125 -77.99 -16.47 -88.38
CA SER A 125 -78.90 -15.59 -87.65
C SER A 125 -78.14 -14.69 -86.68
N PHE A 126 -78.74 -13.56 -86.28
CA PHE A 126 -78.12 -12.58 -85.38
C PHE A 126 -77.60 -13.19 -84.06
N LYS A 127 -78.24 -14.26 -83.57
CA LYS A 127 -77.79 -14.99 -82.37
C LYS A 127 -76.47 -15.74 -82.58
N ASN A 128 -76.18 -16.14 -83.82
CA ASN A 128 -75.11 -17.07 -84.17
C ASN A 128 -74.01 -16.41 -85.02
N ILE A 129 -73.98 -15.08 -85.15
CA ILE A 129 -72.87 -14.38 -85.81
C ILE A 129 -71.59 -14.45 -84.98
N LEU A 130 -70.45 -14.18 -85.60
CA LEU A 130 -69.18 -13.99 -84.89
C LEU A 130 -69.21 -12.69 -84.07
N ASN A 131 -68.83 -12.77 -82.79
CA ASN A 131 -68.70 -11.65 -81.84
C ASN A 131 -67.36 -11.73 -81.07
N ILE A 132 -66.27 -11.28 -81.68
CA ILE A 132 -64.91 -11.39 -81.13
C ILE A 132 -64.44 -10.04 -80.57
N THR A 133 -63.92 -10.02 -79.33
CA THR A 133 -63.30 -8.86 -78.67
C THR A 133 -61.77 -8.98 -78.64
N LYS A 134 -61.03 -7.88 -78.85
CA LYS A 134 -59.55 -7.87 -78.77
C LYS A 134 -59.05 -7.48 -77.36
N GLY A 135 -58.15 -8.27 -76.74
CA GLY A 135 -57.55 -8.00 -75.42
C GLY A 135 -56.28 -7.11 -75.44
N ALA A 136 -55.88 -6.53 -74.30
CA ALA A 136 -54.76 -5.56 -74.13
C ALA A 136 -53.42 -6.21 -73.69
N ASP A 137 -52.30 -5.50 -73.90
CA ASP A 137 -50.93 -5.92 -73.52
C ASP A 137 -50.50 -5.31 -72.16
N GLU A 138 -49.78 -6.06 -71.31
CA GLU A 138 -49.31 -5.66 -69.97
C GLU A 138 -47.77 -5.77 -69.82
N TYR A 139 -47.15 -4.97 -68.93
CA TYR A 139 -45.68 -4.85 -68.78
C TYR A 139 -45.19 -4.86 -67.31
N THR A 140 -44.05 -5.49 -67.03
CA THR A 140 -43.52 -5.65 -65.65
C THR A 140 -42.55 -4.54 -65.23
N VAL A 141 -42.37 -4.38 -63.92
CA VAL A 141 -41.38 -3.49 -63.30
C VAL A 141 -40.35 -4.30 -62.53
N GLY A 142 -39.07 -4.06 -62.78
CA GLY A 142 -37.96 -4.79 -62.19
C GLY A 142 -36.64 -4.02 -62.23
N GLY A 143 -35.60 -4.63 -61.67
CA GLY A 143 -34.33 -3.99 -61.40
C GLY A 143 -33.26 -4.93 -60.89
N SER A 144 -32.22 -4.37 -60.27
CA SER A 144 -31.12 -5.11 -59.64
C SER A 144 -30.80 -4.57 -58.24
N ILE A 145 -30.43 -5.47 -57.33
CA ILE A 145 -29.98 -5.18 -55.96
C ILE A 145 -28.48 -5.49 -55.84
N PHE A 146 -27.74 -4.58 -55.20
CA PHE A 146 -26.31 -4.69 -54.94
C PHE A 146 -25.99 -4.44 -53.46
N GLY A 147 -25.09 -5.24 -52.90
CA GLY A 147 -24.57 -5.08 -51.55
C GLY A 147 -25.51 -5.52 -50.43
N LEU A 148 -26.57 -6.29 -50.72
CA LEU A 148 -27.57 -6.74 -49.76
C LEU A 148 -27.05 -7.86 -48.86
N GLN A 149 -27.21 -7.67 -47.56
CA GLN A 149 -27.02 -8.67 -46.52
C GLN A 149 -28.24 -8.64 -45.60
N GLY A 150 -28.92 -9.78 -45.48
CA GLY A 150 -30.17 -9.89 -44.72
C GLY A 150 -31.40 -9.56 -45.57
N THR A 151 -32.51 -9.27 -44.91
CA THR A 151 -33.82 -9.15 -45.56
C THR A 151 -34.14 -7.71 -45.95
N LEU A 152 -34.36 -7.49 -47.24
CA LEU A 152 -34.87 -6.25 -47.82
C LEU A 152 -36.30 -6.47 -48.33
N VAL A 153 -37.19 -5.54 -48.02
CA VAL A 153 -38.55 -5.52 -48.58
C VAL A 153 -38.72 -4.30 -49.47
N LEU A 154 -38.98 -4.54 -50.75
CA LEU A 154 -39.31 -3.51 -51.74
C LEU A 154 -40.82 -3.48 -51.96
N GLN A 155 -41.36 -2.29 -52.21
CA GLN A 155 -42.77 -2.09 -52.50
C GLN A 155 -42.92 -1.30 -53.80
N ASN A 156 -43.87 -1.69 -54.65
CA ASN A 156 -44.35 -0.94 -55.81
C ASN A 156 -45.87 -0.81 -55.77
N ASP A 157 -46.38 0.35 -55.33
CA ASP A 157 -47.82 0.68 -55.29
C ASP A 157 -48.72 -0.40 -54.64
N GLY A 158 -48.21 -1.10 -53.62
CA GLY A 158 -48.92 -2.14 -52.88
C GLY A 158 -48.45 -3.57 -53.18
N ASP A 159 -47.73 -3.79 -54.28
CA ASP A 159 -47.06 -5.05 -54.58
C ASP A 159 -45.75 -5.14 -53.78
N ILE A 160 -45.56 -6.23 -53.02
CA ILE A 160 -44.46 -6.38 -52.05
C ILE A 160 -43.51 -7.48 -52.53
N LEU A 161 -42.22 -7.20 -52.50
CA LEU A 161 -41.17 -8.12 -52.87
C LEU A 161 -40.08 -8.21 -51.80
N THR A 162 -39.92 -9.39 -51.22
CA THR A 162 -38.86 -9.68 -50.23
C THR A 162 -37.64 -10.31 -50.91
N ARG A 163 -36.44 -9.83 -50.58
CA ARG A 163 -35.16 -10.33 -51.10
C ARG A 163 -34.14 -10.49 -49.97
N ASN A 164 -33.32 -11.53 -50.07
CA ASN A 164 -32.29 -11.87 -49.07
C ASN A 164 -30.86 -11.90 -49.63
N THR A 165 -30.70 -11.68 -50.93
CA THR A 165 -29.42 -11.70 -51.65
C THR A 165 -29.44 -10.68 -52.78
N ASP A 166 -28.26 -10.33 -53.25
CA ASP A 166 -28.08 -9.56 -54.49
C ASP A 166 -28.69 -10.28 -55.70
N GLY A 167 -28.95 -9.50 -56.75
CA GLY A 167 -29.43 -10.02 -58.04
C GLY A 167 -30.57 -9.21 -58.64
N THR A 168 -31.08 -9.70 -59.77
CA THR A 168 -32.21 -9.08 -60.47
C THR A 168 -33.53 -9.39 -59.80
N PHE A 169 -34.47 -8.46 -59.84
CA PHE A 169 -35.82 -8.64 -59.30
C PHE A 169 -36.87 -8.11 -60.28
N THR A 170 -38.07 -8.67 -60.22
CA THR A 170 -39.25 -8.23 -60.97
C THR A 170 -40.47 -8.33 -60.06
N PHE A 171 -41.33 -7.32 -60.04
CA PHE A 171 -42.61 -7.36 -59.33
C PHE A 171 -43.60 -8.30 -60.06
N PRO A 172 -44.35 -9.14 -59.33
CA PRO A 172 -45.30 -10.09 -59.93
C PRO A 172 -46.41 -9.43 -60.76
N THR A 173 -46.91 -8.26 -60.33
CA THR A 173 -48.03 -7.59 -60.98
C THR A 173 -47.57 -6.82 -62.21
N ALA A 174 -48.04 -7.22 -63.38
CA ALA A 174 -47.85 -6.45 -64.61
C ALA A 174 -48.80 -5.24 -64.65
N LEU A 175 -48.34 -4.16 -65.29
CA LEU A 175 -49.02 -2.87 -65.36
C LEU A 175 -49.35 -2.52 -66.81
N LEU A 176 -50.51 -1.91 -67.02
CA LEU A 176 -50.94 -1.39 -68.32
C LEU A 176 -50.09 -0.19 -68.78
N PRO A 177 -50.03 0.09 -70.10
CA PRO A 177 -49.45 1.32 -70.63
C PRO A 177 -49.99 2.58 -69.95
N GLY A 178 -49.09 3.50 -69.59
CA GLY A 178 -49.44 4.78 -68.95
C GLY A 178 -49.56 4.75 -67.43
N SER A 179 -49.61 3.56 -66.80
CA SER A 179 -49.59 3.39 -65.34
C SER A 179 -48.29 3.93 -64.74
N PHE A 180 -48.39 4.49 -63.53
CA PHE A 180 -47.23 4.86 -62.73
C PHE A 180 -46.66 3.65 -61.99
N TYR A 181 -45.37 3.70 -61.70
CA TYR A 181 -44.73 2.80 -60.74
C TYR A 181 -43.91 3.63 -59.74
N GLN A 182 -43.83 3.15 -58.51
CA GLN A 182 -43.06 3.74 -57.43
C GLN A 182 -42.45 2.65 -56.53
N VAL A 183 -41.23 2.24 -56.88
CA VAL A 183 -40.39 1.34 -56.10
C VAL A 183 -39.73 2.08 -54.95
N ARG A 184 -40.03 1.66 -53.72
CA ARG A 184 -39.40 2.17 -52.48
C ARG A 184 -38.92 1.01 -51.61
N VAL A 185 -37.98 1.29 -50.72
CA VAL A 185 -37.67 0.38 -49.61
C VAL A 185 -38.77 0.52 -48.57
N GLN A 186 -39.46 -0.59 -48.30
CA GLN A 186 -40.45 -0.68 -47.23
C GLN A 186 -39.80 -1.07 -45.90
N THR A 187 -38.89 -2.06 -45.95
CA THR A 187 -38.16 -2.53 -44.78
C THR A 187 -36.67 -2.63 -45.11
N GLN A 188 -35.85 -1.91 -44.33
CA GLN A 188 -34.39 -1.99 -44.42
C GLN A 188 -33.86 -3.28 -43.77
N PRO A 189 -32.76 -3.85 -44.28
CA PRO A 189 -32.03 -4.88 -43.55
C PRO A 189 -31.47 -4.34 -42.23
N ALA A 190 -31.38 -5.18 -41.19
CA ALA A 190 -31.06 -4.75 -39.83
C ALA A 190 -29.73 -3.95 -39.68
N ASN A 191 -28.72 -4.28 -40.49
CA ASN A 191 -27.37 -3.70 -40.40
C ASN A 191 -26.97 -2.89 -41.64
N GLN A 192 -27.92 -2.61 -42.53
CA GLN A 192 -27.64 -1.92 -43.79
C GLN A 192 -28.64 -0.81 -44.07
N THR A 193 -28.22 0.14 -44.88
CA THR A 193 -29.10 1.12 -45.52
C THR A 193 -29.10 0.88 -47.02
N CYS A 194 -30.27 0.55 -47.56
CA CYS A 194 -30.55 0.39 -48.98
C CYS A 194 -31.23 1.63 -49.56
N THR A 195 -30.75 2.10 -50.71
CA THR A 195 -31.30 3.26 -51.43
C THR A 195 -31.75 2.84 -52.82
N VAL A 196 -32.89 3.37 -53.28
CA VAL A 196 -33.44 3.09 -54.60
C VAL A 196 -33.12 4.25 -55.54
N SER A 197 -32.64 3.93 -56.74
CA SER A 197 -32.46 4.84 -57.87
C SER A 197 -33.27 4.35 -59.06
N ASN A 198 -33.77 5.28 -59.89
CA ASN A 198 -34.78 5.02 -60.93
C ASN A 198 -36.06 4.32 -60.40
N GLY A 199 -36.42 4.56 -59.14
CA GLY A 199 -37.55 3.90 -58.51
C GLY A 199 -38.93 4.38 -58.98
N THR A 200 -39.02 5.47 -59.73
CA THR A 200 -40.31 6.05 -60.16
C THR A 200 -40.38 6.27 -61.67
N GLY A 201 -41.57 6.12 -62.26
CA GLY A 201 -41.79 6.41 -63.68
C GLY A 201 -43.16 5.98 -64.20
N ARG A 202 -43.34 5.97 -65.53
CA ARG A 202 -44.54 5.47 -66.24
C ARG A 202 -44.21 4.36 -67.22
N ILE A 203 -45.13 3.41 -67.40
CA ILE A 203 -45.00 2.31 -68.37
C ILE A 203 -45.16 2.83 -69.80
N SER A 204 -44.12 2.62 -70.64
CA SER A 204 -44.04 3.10 -72.03
C SER A 204 -44.02 1.94 -73.04
N ASN A 205 -44.95 1.00 -72.92
CA ASN A 205 -45.05 -0.21 -73.76
C ASN A 205 -43.80 -1.11 -73.76
N LYS A 206 -43.06 -1.17 -72.63
CA LYS A 206 -41.92 -2.08 -72.41
C LYS A 206 -41.74 -2.33 -70.92
N ASN A 207 -41.21 -3.51 -70.56
CA ASN A 207 -40.82 -3.81 -69.18
C ASN A 207 -39.75 -2.84 -68.67
N VAL A 208 -39.95 -2.33 -67.47
CA VAL A 208 -38.97 -1.51 -66.74
C VAL A 208 -37.99 -2.46 -66.07
N THR A 209 -36.69 -2.31 -66.33
CA THR A 209 -35.64 -3.23 -65.84
C THR A 209 -34.45 -2.49 -65.21
N ASN A 210 -34.51 -1.16 -65.16
CA ASN A 210 -33.40 -0.27 -64.80
C ASN A 210 -33.51 0.32 -63.38
N VAL A 211 -34.40 -0.22 -62.53
CA VAL A 211 -34.45 0.14 -61.11
C VAL A 211 -33.18 -0.40 -60.43
N ILE A 212 -32.45 0.42 -59.69
CA ILE A 212 -31.22 0.00 -59.02
C ILE A 212 -31.35 0.24 -57.52
N VAL A 213 -31.12 -0.81 -56.72
CA VAL A 213 -31.08 -0.73 -55.26
C VAL A 213 -29.65 -0.96 -54.78
N ARG A 214 -29.10 -0.02 -54.01
CA ARG A 214 -27.75 -0.13 -53.43
C ARG A 214 -27.82 -0.14 -51.91
N CYS A 215 -27.32 -1.22 -51.32
CA CYS A 215 -27.23 -1.41 -49.88
C CYS A 215 -25.79 -1.21 -49.39
N SER A 216 -25.64 -0.56 -48.24
CA SER A 216 -24.35 -0.31 -47.59
C SER A 216 -24.45 -0.64 -46.11
N ILE A 217 -23.42 -1.27 -45.54
CA ILE A 217 -23.38 -1.61 -44.11
C ILE A 217 -23.26 -0.32 -43.30
N ASN A 218 -24.07 -0.21 -42.25
CA ASN A 218 -23.97 0.91 -41.32
C ASN A 218 -22.70 0.77 -40.49
N THR A 219 -21.93 1.84 -40.33
CA THR A 219 -20.74 1.86 -39.46
C THR A 219 -20.95 2.79 -38.27
N ARG A 220 -20.27 2.50 -37.15
CA ARG A 220 -20.27 3.30 -35.92
C ARG A 220 -18.87 3.40 -35.35
N THR A 221 -18.59 4.48 -34.63
CA THR A 221 -17.30 4.67 -33.97
C THR A 221 -17.28 4.01 -32.59
N VAL A 222 -16.07 3.69 -32.13
CA VAL A 222 -15.81 3.25 -30.76
C VAL A 222 -15.00 4.33 -30.06
N GLY A 223 -15.43 4.73 -28.88
CA GLY A 223 -14.83 5.79 -28.10
C GLY A 223 -15.19 5.69 -26.63
N GLY A 224 -14.69 6.63 -25.86
CA GLY A 224 -14.71 6.53 -24.41
C GLY A 224 -14.11 7.73 -23.72
N VAL A 225 -13.77 7.56 -22.44
CA VAL A 225 -13.10 8.56 -21.62
C VAL A 225 -11.87 7.98 -20.94
N VAL A 226 -10.81 8.79 -20.82
CA VAL A 226 -9.62 8.51 -20.01
C VAL A 226 -9.61 9.42 -18.79
N SER A 227 -9.37 8.84 -17.61
CA SER A 227 -9.21 9.56 -16.35
C SER A 227 -7.97 9.10 -15.57
N GLY A 228 -7.40 10.00 -14.76
CA GLY A 228 -6.21 9.73 -13.94
C GLY A 228 -4.89 9.63 -14.70
N LEU A 229 -4.87 9.90 -16.01
CA LEU A 229 -3.67 9.81 -16.84
C LEU A 229 -2.67 10.94 -16.55
N SER A 230 -1.40 10.54 -16.43
CA SER A 230 -0.19 11.38 -16.42
C SER A 230 0.80 10.80 -17.42
N GLY A 231 1.24 11.61 -18.40
CA GLY A 231 2.02 11.15 -19.54
C GLY A 231 1.15 10.65 -20.69
N SER A 232 1.53 9.53 -21.31
CA SER A 232 0.84 8.97 -22.49
C SER A 232 0.44 7.50 -22.29
N VAL A 233 -0.74 7.13 -22.76
CA VAL A 233 -1.19 5.73 -22.88
C VAL A 233 -1.50 5.43 -24.34
N VAL A 234 -1.16 4.22 -24.80
CA VAL A 234 -1.50 3.76 -26.15
C VAL A 234 -2.59 2.71 -26.06
N LEU A 235 -3.74 3.02 -26.65
CA LEU A 235 -4.88 2.12 -26.76
C LEU A 235 -4.85 1.41 -28.11
N GLN A 236 -5.42 0.22 -28.16
CA GLN A 236 -5.57 -0.54 -29.40
C GLN A 236 -6.95 -1.19 -29.44
N ASN A 237 -7.67 -1.00 -30.54
CA ASN A 237 -8.94 -1.68 -30.80
C ASN A 237 -8.73 -2.83 -31.80
N ASN A 238 -9.24 -4.02 -31.48
CA ASN A 238 -9.19 -5.22 -32.31
C ASN A 238 -7.79 -5.59 -32.83
N GLY A 239 -6.73 -5.28 -32.07
CA GLY A 239 -5.35 -5.68 -32.41
C GLY A 239 -4.68 -4.87 -33.54
N ALA A 240 -5.31 -3.81 -34.08
CA ALA A 240 -4.78 -3.07 -35.22
C ALA A 240 -4.99 -1.55 -35.15
N ASP A 241 -6.17 -1.09 -34.71
CA ASP A 241 -6.50 0.35 -34.70
C ASP A 241 -5.92 0.99 -33.42
N THR A 242 -4.78 1.67 -33.55
CA THR A 242 -4.02 2.21 -32.41
C THR A 242 -4.29 3.70 -32.22
N LEU A 243 -4.35 4.13 -30.96
CA LEU A 243 -4.62 5.52 -30.59
C LEU A 243 -3.76 5.93 -29.39
N ILE A 244 -2.98 7.00 -29.55
CA ILE A 244 -2.17 7.59 -28.47
C ILE A 244 -2.99 8.66 -27.77
N ILE A 245 -3.10 8.58 -26.45
CA ILE A 245 -3.78 9.56 -25.59
C ILE A 245 -2.74 10.23 -24.68
N ASN A 246 -2.70 11.56 -24.70
CA ASN A 246 -1.73 12.37 -23.93
C ASN A 246 -2.36 13.21 -22.81
N SER A 247 -3.69 13.16 -22.67
CA SER A 247 -4.42 13.91 -21.65
C SER A 247 -5.72 13.23 -21.29
N ASN A 248 -6.22 13.49 -20.10
CA ASN A 248 -7.56 13.08 -19.68
C ASN A 248 -8.64 13.68 -20.59
N GLY A 249 -9.78 12.99 -20.72
CA GLY A 249 -10.90 13.43 -21.55
C GLY A 249 -11.43 12.36 -22.48
N GLY A 250 -12.31 12.77 -23.40
CA GLY A 250 -12.92 11.88 -24.38
C GLY A 250 -11.95 11.44 -25.48
N PHE A 251 -12.11 10.23 -25.98
CA PHE A 251 -11.39 9.70 -27.14
C PHE A 251 -12.34 8.97 -28.10
N THR A 252 -11.93 8.83 -29.36
CA THR A 252 -12.65 8.03 -30.36
C THR A 252 -11.62 7.43 -31.31
N PHE A 253 -11.74 6.13 -31.56
CA PHE A 253 -10.91 5.42 -32.53
C PHE A 253 -11.19 5.92 -33.95
N PRO A 254 -10.15 6.13 -34.78
CA PRO A 254 -10.32 6.67 -36.12
C PRO A 254 -11.13 5.78 -37.06
N THR A 255 -11.08 4.44 -36.90
CA THR A 255 -11.70 3.50 -37.83
C THR A 255 -13.11 3.13 -37.35
N PRO A 256 -14.18 3.51 -38.08
CA PRO A 256 -15.53 3.05 -37.77
C PRO A 256 -15.66 1.54 -38.03
N LEU A 257 -16.38 0.85 -37.16
CA LEU A 257 -16.64 -0.58 -37.30
C LEU A 257 -18.06 -0.82 -37.84
N ALA A 258 -18.21 -1.89 -38.62
CA ALA A 258 -19.48 -2.33 -39.17
C ALA A 258 -20.45 -2.76 -38.06
N GLN A 259 -21.75 -2.46 -38.23
CA GLN A 259 -22.80 -2.92 -37.34
C GLN A 259 -22.85 -4.45 -37.29
N GLY A 260 -22.87 -5.02 -36.09
CA GLY A 260 -22.74 -6.45 -35.83
C GLY A 260 -21.30 -6.95 -35.63
N SER A 261 -20.27 -6.18 -35.98
CA SER A 261 -18.88 -6.52 -35.66
C SER A 261 -18.58 -6.37 -34.17
N SER A 262 -17.63 -7.13 -33.65
CA SER A 262 -17.11 -6.95 -32.29
C SER A 262 -16.05 -5.85 -32.22
N TYR A 263 -15.93 -5.22 -31.07
CA TYR A 263 -14.81 -4.37 -30.68
C TYR A 263 -14.13 -4.94 -29.44
N ASN A 264 -12.82 -4.69 -29.31
CA ASN A 264 -12.00 -5.10 -28.18
C ASN A 264 -10.88 -4.09 -27.99
N VAL A 265 -11.11 -3.14 -27.09
CA VAL A 265 -10.17 -2.09 -26.68
C VAL A 265 -9.27 -2.63 -25.59
N THR A 266 -7.98 -2.65 -25.87
CA THR A 266 -6.91 -3.04 -24.95
C THR A 266 -5.92 -1.89 -24.79
N ILE A 267 -5.09 -1.95 -23.75
CA ILE A 267 -3.94 -1.06 -23.58
C ILE A 267 -2.74 -1.75 -24.24
N LEU A 268 -2.20 -1.11 -25.28
CA LEU A 268 -1.00 -1.57 -25.97
C LEU A 268 0.26 -1.14 -25.22
N THR A 269 0.27 0.06 -24.63
CA THR A 269 1.42 0.59 -23.87
C THR A 269 0.92 1.39 -22.68
N GLN A 270 1.36 0.99 -21.47
CA GLN A 270 1.09 1.70 -20.22
C GLN A 270 1.95 2.97 -20.11
N PRO A 271 1.50 4.01 -19.39
CA PRO A 271 2.36 5.12 -19.00
C PRO A 271 3.51 4.65 -18.09
N ALA A 272 4.64 5.35 -18.10
CA ALA A 272 5.85 4.92 -17.39
C ALA A 272 5.69 4.81 -15.86
N THR A 273 4.84 5.65 -15.25
CA THR A 273 4.66 5.72 -13.79
C THR A 273 3.26 5.34 -13.33
N GLN A 274 2.42 4.83 -14.23
CA GLN A 274 1.02 4.53 -13.94
C GLN A 274 0.62 3.16 -14.47
N THR A 275 -0.41 2.60 -13.87
CA THR A 275 -1.12 1.46 -14.41
C THR A 275 -2.53 1.90 -14.80
N CYS A 276 -2.86 1.76 -16.08
CA CYS A 276 -4.20 1.96 -16.59
C CYS A 276 -4.97 0.64 -16.71
N SER A 277 -6.28 0.69 -16.52
CA SER A 277 -7.21 -0.43 -16.70
C SER A 277 -8.34 -0.03 -17.64
N VAL A 278 -8.89 -1.01 -18.36
CA VAL A 278 -10.01 -0.82 -19.29
C VAL A 278 -11.27 -1.43 -18.71
N SER A 279 -12.35 -0.67 -18.66
CA SER A 279 -13.71 -1.19 -18.46
C SER A 279 -14.59 -0.88 -19.67
N ASN A 280 -15.59 -1.73 -19.91
CA ASN A 280 -16.40 -1.72 -21.14
C ASN A 280 -15.57 -1.79 -22.44
N GLY A 281 -14.39 -2.43 -22.38
CA GLY A 281 -13.48 -2.53 -23.53
C GLY A 281 -13.96 -3.44 -24.64
N THR A 282 -14.92 -4.33 -24.39
CA THR A 282 -15.41 -5.32 -25.35
C THR A 282 -16.91 -5.22 -25.58
N GLY A 283 -17.35 -5.46 -26.82
CA GLY A 283 -18.78 -5.55 -27.14
C GLY A 283 -19.03 -5.71 -28.63
N THR A 284 -20.28 -5.53 -29.04
CA THR A 284 -20.71 -5.56 -30.46
C THR A 284 -21.28 -4.21 -30.87
N ILE A 285 -21.07 -3.82 -32.13
CA ILE A 285 -21.57 -2.57 -32.67
C ILE A 285 -23.08 -2.66 -32.91
N GLY A 286 -23.84 -1.87 -32.16
CA GLY A 286 -25.29 -1.70 -32.30
C GLY A 286 -25.67 -0.55 -33.24
N THR A 287 -26.78 0.13 -32.94
CA THR A 287 -27.33 1.21 -33.78
C THR A 287 -26.74 2.60 -33.50
N THR A 288 -25.97 2.78 -32.42
CA THR A 288 -25.34 4.04 -31.99
C THR A 288 -23.83 3.88 -31.81
N ASN A 289 -23.10 5.00 -31.73
CA ASN A 289 -21.67 4.99 -31.43
C ASN A 289 -21.42 4.48 -30.00
N ILE A 290 -20.38 3.68 -29.83
CA ILE A 290 -19.91 3.26 -28.51
C ILE A 290 -19.11 4.41 -27.92
N THR A 291 -19.52 4.91 -26.76
CA THR A 291 -18.92 6.10 -26.10
C THR A 291 -18.60 5.86 -24.62
N ASN A 292 -18.79 4.64 -24.14
CA ASN A 292 -18.74 4.27 -22.72
C ASN A 292 -17.52 3.40 -22.35
N VAL A 293 -16.54 3.25 -23.25
CA VAL A 293 -15.25 2.65 -22.90
C VAL A 293 -14.58 3.56 -21.88
N GLN A 294 -14.13 3.00 -20.75
CA GLN A 294 -13.51 3.80 -19.69
C GLN A 294 -12.09 3.29 -19.44
N ILE A 295 -11.13 4.21 -19.52
CA ILE A 295 -9.73 3.98 -19.19
C ILE A 295 -9.44 4.71 -17.89
N THR A 296 -9.09 3.96 -16.84
CA THR A 296 -8.75 4.54 -15.53
C THR A 296 -7.30 4.27 -15.21
N CYS A 297 -6.50 5.31 -15.03
CA CYS A 297 -5.08 5.24 -14.70
C CYS A 297 -4.84 5.63 -13.24
N ALA A 298 -3.96 4.90 -12.58
CA ALA A 298 -3.49 5.21 -11.23
C ALA A 298 -1.96 5.23 -11.20
N THR A 299 -1.38 6.22 -10.52
CA THR A 299 0.07 6.27 -10.31
C THR A 299 0.50 5.10 -9.43
N ASN A 300 1.53 4.39 -9.86
CA ASN A 300 2.11 3.30 -9.08
C ASN A 300 2.70 3.86 -7.80
N ALA A 301 2.67 3.09 -6.71
CA ALA A 301 3.28 3.48 -5.45
C ALA A 301 4.03 2.29 -4.85
N PHE A 302 5.15 2.57 -4.19
CA PHE A 302 6.06 1.57 -3.64
C PHE A 302 6.46 1.96 -2.22
N THR A 303 6.88 0.99 -1.42
CA THR A 303 7.26 1.25 -0.02
C THR A 303 8.71 1.69 0.10
N VAL A 304 9.01 2.41 1.18
CA VAL A 304 10.38 2.74 1.60
C VAL A 304 10.70 1.93 2.84
N GLY A 305 11.86 1.30 2.85
CA GLY A 305 12.31 0.45 3.95
C GLY A 305 13.82 0.32 3.96
N GLY A 306 14.30 -0.41 4.95
CA GLY A 306 15.71 -0.43 5.29
C GLY A 306 16.03 -1.36 6.44
N THR A 307 17.19 -1.15 7.04
CA THR A 307 17.65 -1.88 8.23
C THR A 307 18.14 -0.92 9.30
N VAL A 308 17.80 -1.21 10.55
CA VAL A 308 18.39 -0.57 11.74
C VAL A 308 19.45 -1.49 12.34
N SER A 309 20.57 -0.92 12.77
CA SER A 309 21.64 -1.63 13.47
C SER A 309 22.18 -0.83 14.65
N GLY A 310 22.58 -1.53 15.72
CA GLY A 310 23.19 -0.94 16.91
C GLY A 310 22.19 -0.26 17.84
N LEU A 311 20.88 -0.48 17.68
CA LEU A 311 19.84 0.17 18.45
C LEU A 311 19.69 -0.40 19.86
N VAL A 312 19.64 0.50 20.84
CA VAL A 312 19.28 0.26 22.24
C VAL A 312 18.15 1.22 22.59
N GLY A 313 17.00 0.68 22.99
CA GLY A 313 15.79 1.48 23.24
C GLY A 313 14.94 1.64 21.98
N THR A 314 14.35 2.83 21.79
CA THR A 314 13.44 3.12 20.68
C THR A 314 13.91 4.32 19.87
N VAL A 315 13.94 4.17 18.55
CA VAL A 315 14.13 5.26 17.58
C VAL A 315 12.81 5.49 16.82
N VAL A 316 12.49 6.75 16.52
CA VAL A 316 11.37 7.08 15.61
C VAL A 316 11.95 7.62 14.32
N LEU A 317 11.77 6.86 13.24
CA LEU A 317 12.08 7.31 11.90
C LEU A 317 10.87 8.02 11.29
N GLN A 318 11.12 8.97 10.41
CA GLN A 318 10.07 9.71 9.72
C GLN A 318 10.39 9.78 8.24
N ASN A 319 9.45 9.37 7.39
CA ASN A 319 9.53 9.55 5.95
C ASN A 319 8.64 10.73 5.52
N ASN A 320 9.21 11.67 4.75
CA ASN A 320 8.50 12.81 4.15
C ASN A 320 7.69 13.66 5.14
N ALA A 321 8.18 13.80 6.39
CA ALA A 321 7.57 14.62 7.45
C ALA A 321 6.16 14.22 7.93
N THR A 322 5.63 13.06 7.50
CA THR A 322 4.25 12.66 7.83
C THR A 322 4.08 11.17 8.17
N ASP A 323 5.04 10.31 7.81
CA ASP A 323 4.96 8.87 8.03
C ASP A 323 5.98 8.46 9.10
N ASP A 324 5.55 8.46 10.36
CA ASP A 324 6.39 8.14 11.51
C ASP A 324 6.34 6.64 11.82
N LEU A 325 7.51 6.05 12.04
CA LEU A 325 7.70 4.64 12.37
C LEU A 325 8.61 4.48 13.59
N ALA A 326 8.03 4.03 14.70
CA ALA A 326 8.78 3.67 15.90
C ALA A 326 9.38 2.26 15.77
N ILE A 327 10.66 2.12 16.09
CA ILE A 327 11.43 0.87 16.01
C ILE A 327 12.12 0.65 17.35
N SER A 328 11.98 -0.55 17.92
CA SER A 328 12.50 -0.89 19.25
C SER A 328 13.54 -2.03 19.25
N SER A 329 13.95 -2.51 18.07
CA SER A 329 14.96 -3.54 17.92
C SER A 329 15.66 -3.42 16.57
N ASP A 330 16.90 -3.91 16.50
CA ASP A 330 17.63 -4.08 15.24
C ASP A 330 16.87 -4.98 14.25
N GLY A 331 17.11 -4.76 12.96
CA GLY A 331 16.52 -5.55 11.88
C GLY A 331 15.87 -4.72 10.78
N PRO A 332 15.16 -5.37 9.84
CA PRO A 332 14.52 -4.70 8.74
C PRO A 332 13.30 -3.89 9.19
N PHE A 333 13.05 -2.77 8.52
CA PHE A 333 11.84 -1.96 8.69
C PHE A 333 11.25 -1.57 7.34
N THR A 334 9.97 -1.23 7.33
CA THR A 334 9.27 -0.70 6.14
C THR A 334 8.21 0.29 6.59
N PHE A 335 8.21 1.46 5.97
CA PHE A 335 7.19 2.48 6.18
C PHE A 335 5.83 2.00 5.64
N PRO A 336 4.74 2.20 6.39
CA PRO A 336 3.42 1.73 6.01
C PRO A 336 2.82 2.51 4.83
N ILE A 337 3.17 3.78 4.64
CA ILE A 337 2.64 4.61 3.55
C ILE A 337 3.55 4.48 2.33
N SER A 338 3.00 3.96 1.23
CA SER A 338 3.70 3.89 -0.05
C SER A 338 3.89 5.28 -0.65
N VAL A 339 5.07 5.53 -1.23
CA VAL A 339 5.36 6.77 -1.97
C VAL A 339 5.05 6.56 -3.45
N ALA A 340 4.36 7.51 -4.06
CA ALA A 340 4.05 7.47 -5.49
C ALA A 340 5.34 7.49 -6.35
N GLN A 341 5.38 6.69 -7.41
CA GLN A 341 6.51 6.63 -8.34
C GLN A 341 6.77 8.02 -8.95
N GLY A 342 8.03 8.45 -8.91
CA GLY A 342 8.46 9.79 -9.32
C GLY A 342 8.41 10.86 -8.22
N SER A 343 7.76 10.59 -7.08
CA SER A 343 7.81 11.48 -5.91
C SER A 343 9.07 11.26 -5.06
N PRO A 344 9.56 12.27 -4.33
CA PRO A 344 10.68 12.11 -3.43
C PRO A 344 10.32 11.31 -2.18
N TYR A 345 11.32 10.63 -1.62
CA TYR A 345 11.30 10.13 -0.25
C TYR A 345 12.45 10.76 0.53
N ASN A 346 12.24 10.98 1.83
CA ASN A 346 13.21 11.56 2.75
C ASN A 346 13.00 10.97 4.15
N VAL A 347 13.81 9.97 4.47
CA VAL A 347 13.85 9.29 5.76
C VAL A 347 14.83 10.00 6.68
N THR A 348 14.32 10.46 7.81
CA THR A 348 15.06 11.14 8.87
C THR A 348 14.78 10.50 10.22
N VAL A 349 15.61 10.81 11.22
CA VAL A 349 15.29 10.47 12.62
C VAL A 349 14.48 11.61 13.20
N SER A 350 13.22 11.34 13.56
CA SER A 350 12.34 12.29 14.24
C SER A 350 12.62 12.31 15.74
N THR A 351 12.84 11.14 16.34
CA THR A 351 13.18 10.99 17.76
C THR A 351 14.35 10.04 17.94
N GLN A 352 15.44 10.53 18.54
CA GLN A 352 16.59 9.72 18.93
C GLN A 352 16.31 8.92 20.20
N PRO A 353 16.90 7.72 20.36
CA PRO A 353 16.97 7.05 21.67
C PRO A 353 17.71 7.93 22.68
N SER A 354 17.38 7.82 23.97
CA SER A 354 17.97 8.68 25.02
C SER A 354 19.49 8.56 25.13
N THR A 355 20.04 7.36 24.92
CA THR A 355 21.48 7.07 25.11
C THR A 355 22.24 6.91 23.80
N GLN A 356 21.62 7.14 22.65
CA GLN A 356 22.25 6.88 21.35
C GLN A 356 22.04 8.01 20.36
N THR A 357 22.88 8.03 19.34
CA THR A 357 22.67 8.81 18.12
C THR A 357 22.58 7.87 16.93
N CYS A 358 21.41 7.84 16.30
CA CYS A 358 21.12 7.14 15.08
C CYS A 358 21.29 8.07 13.87
N ASN A 359 22.03 7.60 12.86
CA ASN A 359 22.24 8.32 11.61
C ASN A 359 21.66 7.53 10.44
N VAL A 360 20.94 8.22 9.55
CA VAL A 360 20.36 7.62 8.34
C VAL A 360 21.31 7.81 7.17
N THR A 361 21.53 6.74 6.41
CA THR A 361 22.21 6.74 5.12
C THR A 361 21.28 6.18 4.05
N ASN A 362 21.43 6.62 2.80
CA ASN A 362 20.48 6.35 1.70
C ASN A 362 19.03 6.77 1.99
N GLY A 363 18.82 7.69 2.92
CA GLY A 363 17.48 8.13 3.34
C GLY A 363 16.75 9.04 2.35
N ILE A 364 17.45 9.58 1.33
CA ILE A 364 16.87 10.56 0.40
C ILE A 364 16.93 10.00 -1.03
N GLY A 365 15.86 10.16 -1.81
CA GLY A 365 15.83 9.79 -3.22
C GLY A 365 14.49 10.05 -3.90
N ILE A 366 14.35 9.58 -5.14
CA ILE A 366 13.09 9.58 -5.90
C ILE A 366 12.59 8.14 -5.99
N MET A 367 11.29 7.93 -5.79
CA MET A 367 10.70 6.60 -5.85
C MET A 367 10.73 6.03 -7.27
N GLY A 368 11.42 4.91 -7.44
CA GLY A 368 11.54 4.18 -8.71
C GLY A 368 10.38 3.21 -8.97
N GLY A 369 10.63 2.20 -9.81
CA GLY A 369 9.65 1.15 -10.16
C GLY A 369 9.64 -0.06 -9.22
N ALA A 370 10.18 0.07 -8.01
CA ALA A 370 10.28 -1.01 -7.02
C ALA A 370 10.40 -0.43 -5.60
N ASN A 371 10.16 -1.26 -4.59
CA ASN A 371 10.34 -0.90 -3.18
C ASN A 371 11.80 -0.54 -2.88
N ILE A 372 12.01 0.51 -2.10
CA ILE A 372 13.33 0.87 -1.56
C ILE A 372 13.57 0.03 -0.31
N THR A 373 14.70 -0.66 -0.22
CA THR A 373 15.03 -1.56 0.90
C THR A 373 16.42 -1.32 1.48
N ASN A 374 17.14 -0.30 1.00
CA ASN A 374 18.55 -0.05 1.28
C ASN A 374 18.80 1.20 2.16
N VAL A 375 17.75 1.75 2.79
CA VAL A 375 17.94 2.77 3.83
C VAL A 375 18.65 2.11 5.00
N ALA A 376 19.78 2.65 5.43
CA ALA A 376 20.53 2.10 6.56
C ALA A 376 20.54 3.11 7.71
N VAL A 377 20.10 2.65 8.89
CA VAL A 377 20.10 3.43 10.12
C VAL A 377 21.08 2.81 11.08
N ASN A 378 22.13 3.55 11.41
CA ASN A 378 23.20 3.09 12.29
C ASN A 378 23.15 3.90 13.58
N CYS A 379 22.93 3.22 14.71
CA CYS A 379 22.86 3.82 16.03
C CYS A 379 24.14 3.54 16.81
N VAL A 380 24.69 4.57 17.46
CA VAL A 380 25.89 4.48 18.29
C VAL A 380 25.58 5.01 19.68
N THR A 381 26.00 4.29 20.71
CA THR A 381 25.83 4.71 22.10
C THR A 381 26.70 5.91 22.44
N ASN A 382 26.08 6.95 23.00
CA ASN A 382 26.73 8.16 23.47
C ASN A 382 27.31 7.91 24.86
N THR A 383 28.47 7.26 24.91
CA THR A 383 29.14 6.90 26.17
C THR A 383 29.69 8.12 26.90
N THR A 384 29.46 8.21 28.21
CA THR A 384 30.03 9.24 29.08
C THR A 384 30.90 8.62 30.20
N THR A 385 31.53 9.46 31.02
CA THR A 385 32.43 9.03 32.10
C THR A 385 31.99 9.63 33.43
N LEU A 386 31.59 8.76 34.35
CA LEU A 386 31.38 9.14 35.75
C LEU A 386 32.68 8.97 36.54
N THR A 387 32.88 9.84 37.52
CA THR A 387 33.95 9.73 38.52
C THR A 387 33.38 9.91 39.92
N THR A 388 34.00 9.28 40.90
CA THR A 388 33.70 9.48 42.33
C THR A 388 34.81 10.31 42.98
N SER A 389 34.48 11.14 43.97
CA SER A 389 35.45 11.97 44.69
C SER A 389 36.43 11.15 45.53
N VAL A 390 36.04 9.94 45.95
CA VAL A 390 36.83 9.04 46.82
C VAL A 390 36.59 7.57 46.46
N THR A 391 37.63 6.74 46.49
CA THR A 391 37.51 5.28 46.30
C THR A 391 37.26 4.55 47.61
N ASP A 392 37.79 5.08 48.71
CA ASP A 392 37.65 4.54 50.06
C ASP A 392 37.27 5.70 50.98
N LEU A 393 36.26 5.47 51.83
CA LEU A 393 35.73 6.49 52.73
C LEU A 393 35.52 5.88 54.12
N ALA A 394 36.27 6.40 55.10
CA ALA A 394 36.10 6.03 56.50
C ALA A 394 35.37 7.13 57.30
N LEU A 395 34.35 6.73 58.05
CA LEU A 395 33.60 7.57 58.99
C LEU A 395 33.87 7.10 60.41
N SER A 396 33.70 7.96 61.41
CA SER A 396 33.59 7.50 62.80
C SER A 396 32.15 7.15 63.12
N VAL A 397 31.93 6.26 64.09
CA VAL A 397 30.61 6.10 64.72
C VAL A 397 30.14 7.41 65.36
N ASP A 398 28.83 7.61 65.47
CA ASP A 398 28.21 8.61 66.35
C ASP A 398 28.07 8.02 67.75
N ASN A 399 29.09 8.23 68.59
CA ASN A 399 29.11 7.70 69.95
C ASN A 399 29.91 8.61 70.90
N THR A 400 29.45 9.85 71.04
CA THR A 400 30.04 10.83 71.96
C THR A 400 30.02 10.39 73.43
N GLY A 401 29.12 9.45 73.80
CA GLY A 401 29.08 8.83 75.12
C GLY A 401 30.24 7.86 75.39
N LEU A 402 30.80 7.24 74.36
CA LEU A 402 32.03 6.44 74.46
C LEU A 402 33.27 7.34 74.48
N ASN A 403 33.34 8.31 73.57
CA ASN A 403 34.38 9.34 73.54
C ASN A 403 33.91 10.55 72.75
N ALA A 404 34.18 11.76 73.25
CA ALA A 404 33.74 13.00 72.63
C ALA A 404 34.25 13.21 71.19
N ALA A 405 35.34 12.54 70.79
CA ALA A 405 35.88 12.61 69.42
C ALA A 405 35.07 11.80 68.38
N LEU A 406 34.21 10.87 68.83
CA LEU A 406 33.35 10.05 67.97
C LEU A 406 32.05 10.79 67.68
N THR A 407 32.15 11.92 66.99
CA THR A 407 31.00 12.80 66.71
C THR A 407 30.07 12.28 65.61
N GLY A 408 30.56 11.38 64.75
CA GLY A 408 29.75 10.78 63.69
C GLY A 408 29.34 11.78 62.61
N ASN A 409 30.24 12.69 62.26
CA ASN A 409 29.97 13.70 61.25
C ASN A 409 29.68 13.04 59.89
N PRO A 410 28.57 13.40 59.21
CA PRO A 410 28.25 12.86 57.90
C PRO A 410 29.34 13.14 56.87
N ARG A 411 29.60 12.15 56.00
CA ARG A 411 30.55 12.28 54.88
C ARG A 411 29.86 12.21 53.53
N LEU A 412 30.47 12.84 52.54
CA LEU A 412 29.92 13.07 51.21
C LEU A 412 30.76 12.32 50.18
N ILE A 413 30.08 11.57 49.31
CA ILE A 413 30.63 11.03 48.07
C ILE A 413 30.08 11.89 46.94
N THR A 414 30.94 12.58 46.20
CA THR A 414 30.53 13.37 45.03
C THR A 414 30.71 12.53 43.78
N ILE A 415 29.64 12.38 43.01
CA ILE A 415 29.67 11.77 41.68
C ILE A 415 29.64 12.89 40.66
N THR A 416 30.63 12.92 39.78
CA THR A 416 30.75 13.93 38.73
C THR A 416 30.70 13.27 37.37
N ASN A 417 29.92 13.83 36.45
CA ASN A 417 29.98 13.46 35.05
C ASN A 417 31.08 14.27 34.36
N THR A 418 32.22 13.64 34.12
CA THR A 418 33.39 14.27 33.47
C THR A 418 33.40 14.11 31.96
N GLY A 419 32.46 13.35 31.41
CA GLY A 419 32.30 13.19 29.97
C GLY A 419 31.49 14.33 29.33
N ILE A 420 31.26 14.21 28.02
CA ILE A 420 30.61 15.24 27.19
C ILE A 420 29.11 14.99 26.97
N PHE A 421 28.61 13.80 27.33
CA PHE A 421 27.21 13.43 27.21
C PHE A 421 26.55 13.34 28.57
N THR A 422 25.26 13.63 28.63
CA THR A 422 24.45 13.37 29.83
C THR A 422 24.45 11.89 30.16
N ALA A 423 24.64 11.55 31.43
CA ALA A 423 24.43 10.20 31.93
C ALA A 423 22.92 9.98 32.17
N PHE A 424 22.38 8.84 31.75
CA PHE A 424 20.96 8.51 31.86
C PHE A 424 20.71 7.29 32.75
N ASN A 425 19.54 7.29 33.38
CA ASN A 425 19.08 6.28 34.34
C ASN A 425 20.13 6.01 35.43
N LEU A 426 20.66 7.09 36.02
CA LEU A 426 21.57 6.95 37.15
C LEU A 426 20.87 6.19 38.26
N ASN A 427 21.56 5.19 38.79
CA ASN A 427 21.07 4.39 39.90
C ASN A 427 22.16 4.28 40.97
N VAL A 428 21.80 4.63 42.20
CA VAL A 428 22.67 4.51 43.37
C VAL A 428 22.30 3.24 44.12
N SER A 429 23.18 2.25 44.09
CA SER A 429 23.06 1.03 44.87
C SER A 429 23.83 1.19 46.18
N LEU A 430 23.11 1.09 47.29
CA LEU A 430 23.67 1.20 48.63
C LEU A 430 23.85 -0.18 49.26
N PRO A 431 24.94 -0.43 50.00
CA PRO A 431 25.11 -1.66 50.76
C PRO A 431 24.21 -1.67 51.99
N THR A 432 24.10 -2.82 52.66
CA THR A 432 23.52 -2.86 54.01
C THR A 432 24.53 -2.25 55.00
N PHE A 433 24.22 -1.04 55.47
CA PHE A 433 25.04 -0.37 56.46
C PHE A 433 24.81 -0.91 57.88
N PRO A 434 25.77 -0.70 58.81
CA PRO A 434 25.61 -1.03 60.22
C PRO A 434 24.39 -0.34 60.85
N SER A 435 23.86 -0.92 61.93
CA SER A 435 22.69 -0.38 62.63
C SER A 435 22.83 1.11 62.97
N GLY A 436 21.78 1.88 62.71
CA GLY A 436 21.73 3.33 62.93
C GLY A 436 22.41 4.17 61.84
N THR A 437 23.17 3.57 60.93
CA THR A 437 23.76 4.31 59.79
C THR A 437 22.73 4.46 58.69
N SER A 438 22.67 5.65 58.09
CA SER A 438 21.77 5.98 56.99
C SER A 438 22.51 6.63 55.83
N ALA A 439 21.90 6.60 54.65
CA ALA A 439 22.43 7.25 53.46
C ALA A 439 21.31 7.96 52.69
N GLY A 440 21.60 9.15 52.20
CA GLY A 440 20.73 9.92 51.30
C GLY A 440 21.48 10.30 50.03
N THR A 441 20.77 10.52 48.92
CA THR A 441 21.38 10.92 47.65
C THR A 441 20.61 12.06 46.98
N THR A 442 21.35 12.97 46.35
CA THR A 442 20.81 14.01 45.46
C THR A 442 20.88 13.62 43.98
N CYS A 443 21.45 12.45 43.67
CA CYS A 443 21.53 11.95 42.30
C CYS A 443 20.13 11.61 41.78
N GLY A 444 19.67 12.39 40.80
CA GLY A 444 18.44 12.11 40.05
C GLY A 444 18.65 11.06 38.95
N ALA A 445 17.64 10.86 38.09
CA ALA A 445 17.71 9.88 37.01
C ALA A 445 18.70 10.28 35.89
N SER A 446 19.12 11.53 35.79
CA SER A 446 20.07 12.01 34.80
C SER A 446 21.10 12.95 35.42
N LEU A 447 22.32 12.96 34.88
CA LEU A 447 23.38 13.88 35.28
C LEU A 447 24.03 14.50 34.04
N GLY A 448 23.84 15.82 33.85
CA GLY A 448 24.39 16.54 32.70
C GLY A 448 25.92 16.52 32.66
N ALA A 449 26.50 16.82 31.50
CA ALA A 449 27.95 16.91 31.35
C ALA A 449 28.51 18.04 32.23
N GLY A 450 29.52 17.73 33.06
CA GLY A 450 30.10 18.67 34.04
C GLY A 450 29.32 18.80 35.35
N ASP A 451 28.10 18.28 35.42
CA ASP A 451 27.29 18.32 36.64
C ASP A 451 27.79 17.30 37.68
N SER A 452 27.43 17.55 38.93
CA SER A 452 27.71 16.64 40.04
C SER A 452 26.49 16.43 40.93
N CYS A 453 26.42 15.26 41.55
CA CYS A 453 25.47 14.94 42.61
C CYS A 453 26.21 14.31 43.79
N THR A 454 25.54 14.20 44.94
CA THR A 454 26.17 13.79 46.19
C THR A 454 25.40 12.67 46.88
N ILE A 455 26.13 11.73 47.47
CA ILE A 455 25.60 10.72 48.38
C ILE A 455 26.14 11.06 49.77
N THR A 456 25.25 11.31 50.73
CA THR A 456 25.60 11.64 52.11
C THR A 456 25.42 10.41 52.97
N ILE A 457 26.47 9.97 53.65
CA ILE A 457 26.43 8.88 54.62
C ILE A 457 26.46 9.48 56.02
N THR A 458 25.44 9.19 56.83
CA THR A 458 25.32 9.62 58.22
C THR A 458 25.52 8.40 59.12
N PRO A 459 26.65 8.29 59.84
CA PRO A 459 26.97 7.12 60.64
C PRO A 459 26.08 6.99 61.87
N GLY A 460 25.78 5.75 62.26
CA GLY A 460 25.18 5.43 63.55
C GLY A 460 26.23 5.12 64.61
N ASN A 461 25.79 4.58 65.75
CA ASN A 461 26.67 4.21 66.86
C ASN A 461 27.37 2.84 66.72
N THR A 462 27.10 2.11 65.63
CA THR A 462 27.61 0.74 65.40
C THR A 462 28.67 0.75 64.30
N ALA A 463 29.85 0.20 64.59
CA ALA A 463 30.94 0.08 63.62
C ALA A 463 30.67 -1.01 62.56
N THR A 464 31.29 -0.87 61.38
CA THR A 464 31.23 -1.86 60.29
C THR A 464 31.73 -3.22 60.77
N SER A 465 31.04 -4.29 60.40
CA SER A 465 31.39 -5.64 60.83
C SER A 465 32.48 -6.27 59.96
N ASN A 466 33.12 -7.31 60.48
CA ASN A 466 33.96 -8.22 59.71
C ASN A 466 33.14 -9.30 58.95
N GLY A 467 31.82 -9.12 58.84
CA GLY A 467 30.85 -10.13 58.39
C GLY A 467 30.12 -10.87 59.51
N THR A 468 30.57 -10.76 60.77
CA THR A 468 29.90 -11.37 61.93
C THR A 468 29.79 -10.42 63.11
N ASN A 469 30.90 -9.77 63.51
CA ASN A 469 30.96 -8.87 64.67
C ASN A 469 31.44 -7.47 64.24
N PRO A 470 31.03 -6.38 64.94
CA PRO A 470 31.58 -5.05 64.71
C PRO A 470 33.11 -5.02 64.76
N CYS A 471 33.76 -4.25 63.89
CA CYS A 471 35.23 -4.17 63.83
C CYS A 471 35.86 -3.70 65.14
N SER A 472 35.08 -2.99 65.98
CA SER A 472 35.47 -2.56 67.33
C SER A 472 35.78 -3.71 68.29
N THR A 473 35.61 -4.96 67.87
CA THR A 473 36.06 -6.17 68.58
C THR A 473 37.50 -6.56 68.26
N GLY A 474 38.28 -5.70 67.59
CA GLY A 474 39.67 -5.98 67.24
C GLY A 474 39.83 -6.66 65.88
N THR A 475 38.98 -6.34 64.91
CA THR A 475 38.99 -6.99 63.58
C THR A 475 38.96 -5.97 62.44
N ALA A 476 39.31 -6.41 61.23
CA ALA A 476 39.21 -5.57 60.03
C ALA A 476 37.76 -5.49 59.54
N PRO A 477 37.23 -4.30 59.21
CA PRO A 477 35.88 -4.18 58.65
C PRO A 477 35.82 -4.74 57.23
N VAL A 478 34.69 -5.34 56.86
CA VAL A 478 34.35 -5.65 55.47
C VAL A 478 33.63 -4.42 54.90
N PRO A 479 34.21 -3.69 53.93
CA PRO A 479 33.60 -2.46 53.43
C PRO A 479 32.24 -2.70 52.77
N GLY A 480 31.30 -1.79 53.02
CA GLY A 480 30.10 -1.69 52.20
C GLY A 480 30.42 -0.95 50.92
N VAL A 481 30.04 -1.49 49.76
CA VAL A 481 30.34 -0.85 48.46
C VAL A 481 29.12 -0.05 48.01
N VAL A 482 29.28 1.27 47.94
CA VAL A 482 28.32 2.16 47.26
C VAL A 482 28.64 2.15 45.77
N GLN A 483 27.68 1.77 44.94
CA GLN A 483 27.85 1.73 43.48
C GLN A 483 26.93 2.72 42.80
N VAL A 484 27.42 3.40 41.78
CA VAL A 484 26.62 4.27 40.92
C VAL A 484 26.77 3.81 39.48
N THR A 485 25.64 3.46 38.87
CA THR A 485 25.54 2.97 37.49
C THR A 485 24.76 3.96 36.63
N ALA A 486 25.00 3.96 35.32
CA ALA A 486 24.17 4.64 34.33
C ALA A 486 24.17 3.83 33.03
N ASP A 487 23.14 3.96 32.20
CA ASP A 487 22.99 3.15 30.98
C ASP A 487 24.11 3.37 29.95
N ASN A 488 24.74 4.54 29.98
CA ASN A 488 25.78 4.97 29.04
C ASN A 488 27.10 5.32 29.74
N SER A 489 27.38 4.81 30.93
CA SER A 489 28.67 4.94 31.62
C SER A 489 29.06 3.64 32.31
N ASN A 490 30.36 3.46 32.53
CA ASN A 490 30.85 2.44 33.45
C ASN A 490 30.41 2.77 34.89
N THR A 491 30.26 1.71 35.70
CA THR A 491 29.98 1.81 37.13
C THR A 491 31.15 2.46 37.87
N VAL A 492 30.85 3.41 38.76
CA VAL A 492 31.79 3.91 39.76
C VAL A 492 31.46 3.35 41.13
N SER A 493 32.46 3.15 41.98
CA SER A 493 32.28 2.53 43.29
C SER A 493 33.15 3.19 44.35
N THR A 494 32.61 3.27 45.56
CA THR A 494 33.30 3.75 46.74
C THR A 494 33.10 2.74 47.88
N ASN A 495 34.20 2.28 48.47
CA ASN A 495 34.19 1.46 49.67
C ASN A 495 33.94 2.34 50.89
N VAL A 496 32.98 1.98 51.72
CA VAL A 496 32.60 2.75 52.91
C VAL A 496 32.75 1.89 54.15
N VAL A 497 33.44 2.43 55.16
CA VAL A 497 33.59 1.82 56.48
C VAL A 497 33.25 2.83 57.58
N ILE A 498 32.54 2.37 58.61
CA ILE A 498 32.23 3.13 59.82
C ILE A 498 33.10 2.53 60.92
N LEU A 499 33.97 3.34 61.50
CA LEU A 499 35.02 2.93 62.41
C LEU A 499 34.73 3.39 63.83
N SER A 500 35.12 2.56 64.78
CA SER A 500 35.24 2.90 66.21
C SER A 500 36.58 2.39 66.71
N TYR A 501 36.92 2.67 67.97
CA TYR A 501 38.17 2.17 68.52
C TYR A 501 38.25 0.64 68.46
N GLY A 502 39.46 0.14 68.23
CA GLY A 502 39.74 -1.27 68.04
C GLY A 502 39.52 -1.80 66.62
N CYS A 503 38.88 -1.05 65.72
CA CYS A 503 38.80 -1.44 64.31
C CYS A 503 40.21 -1.50 63.69
N ILE A 504 40.51 -2.57 62.95
CA ILE A 504 41.76 -2.68 62.19
C ILE A 504 41.58 -1.98 60.85
N TYR A 505 42.25 -0.85 60.64
CA TYR A 505 42.18 -0.07 59.40
C TYR A 505 43.52 0.60 59.10
N GLN A 506 43.88 0.72 57.82
CA GLN A 506 45.20 1.19 57.38
C GLN A 506 46.38 0.56 58.16
N GLY A 507 46.30 -0.76 58.37
CA GLY A 507 47.39 -1.55 58.94
C GLY A 507 47.49 -1.58 60.46
N GLY A 508 46.57 -0.97 61.21
CA GLY A 508 46.63 -0.96 62.68
C GLY A 508 45.28 -0.85 63.39
N PHE A 509 45.30 -1.00 64.71
CA PHE A 509 44.15 -0.78 65.59
C PHE A 509 43.89 0.71 65.78
N LEU A 510 42.73 1.19 65.36
CA LEU A 510 42.30 2.57 65.58
C LEU A 510 42.13 2.86 67.08
N PHE A 511 42.87 3.84 67.59
CA PHE A 511 42.76 4.27 69.00
C PHE A 511 42.55 5.77 69.16
N SER A 512 42.74 6.54 68.09
CA SER A 512 42.46 7.96 68.05
C SER A 512 41.76 8.31 66.75
N VAL A 513 40.74 9.15 66.83
CA VAL A 513 39.92 9.65 65.73
C VAL A 513 39.98 11.17 65.70
N ASP A 514 40.15 11.73 64.49
CA ASP A 514 39.86 13.12 64.19
C ASP A 514 38.71 13.18 63.19
N ASP A 515 37.51 13.47 63.70
CA ASP A 515 36.29 13.56 62.90
C ASP A 515 36.02 15.01 62.40
N ASN A 516 36.99 15.93 62.56
CA ASN A 516 36.89 17.31 62.07
C ASN A 516 37.56 17.51 60.69
N THR A 517 38.05 16.43 60.07
CA THR A 517 38.56 16.47 58.70
C THR A 517 37.47 16.90 57.71
N SER A 518 37.86 17.20 56.47
CA SER A 518 36.92 17.55 55.41
C SER A 518 35.81 16.51 55.27
N THR A 519 34.55 16.95 55.12
CA THR A 519 33.40 16.06 54.92
C THR A 519 33.42 15.34 53.56
N ALA A 520 34.28 15.78 52.63
CA ALA A 520 34.49 15.14 51.33
C ALA A 520 35.55 14.03 51.34
N GLY A 521 36.20 13.77 52.48
CA GLY A 521 37.22 12.73 52.67
C GLY A 521 36.97 11.91 53.95
N SER A 522 37.89 11.02 54.28
CA SER A 522 37.74 10.18 55.47
C SER A 522 38.07 10.92 56.77
N ILE A 523 37.78 10.29 57.89
CA ILE A 523 38.31 10.71 59.19
C ILE A 523 39.84 10.60 59.25
N GLY A 524 40.46 11.44 60.06
CA GLY A 524 41.85 11.31 60.47
C GLY A 524 41.98 10.56 61.79
N GLY A 525 43.18 10.49 62.34
CA GLY A 525 43.42 9.85 63.63
C GLY A 525 44.76 9.14 63.72
N LYS A 526 44.85 8.13 64.58
CA LYS A 526 46.04 7.30 64.76
C LYS A 526 45.68 5.83 64.97
N VAL A 527 46.53 4.96 64.43
CA VAL A 527 46.41 3.51 64.60
C VAL A 527 47.67 2.93 65.24
N ALA A 528 47.50 1.91 66.07
CA ALA A 528 48.59 1.15 66.68
C ALA A 528 48.91 -0.08 65.84
N ASP A 529 50.18 -0.47 65.76
CA ASP A 529 50.55 -1.69 65.03
C ASP A 529 49.82 -2.90 65.61
N LEU A 530 49.68 -3.97 64.81
CA LEU A 530 48.93 -5.15 65.24
C LEU A 530 49.69 -6.01 66.26
N PHE A 531 51.01 -5.85 66.36
CA PHE A 531 51.86 -6.66 67.22
C PHE A 531 52.86 -5.80 68.01
N ASP A 532 53.22 -6.27 69.19
CA ASP A 532 54.35 -5.72 69.93
C ASP A 532 55.65 -6.10 69.24
N ASP A 533 56.62 -5.18 69.25
CA ASP A 533 58.01 -5.54 69.03
C ASP A 533 58.63 -6.00 70.36
N VAL A 534 59.09 -7.25 70.40
CA VAL A 534 59.69 -7.90 71.58
C VAL A 534 61.18 -8.20 71.38
N GLY A 535 61.88 -7.35 70.61
CA GLY A 535 63.30 -7.46 70.34
C GLY A 535 64.20 -7.53 71.60
N VAL A 536 65.39 -8.10 71.42
CA VAL A 536 66.38 -8.30 72.50
C VAL A 536 67.13 -7.02 72.92
N ASN A 537 66.96 -5.90 72.19
CA ASN A 537 67.65 -4.62 72.40
C ASN A 537 66.69 -3.41 72.38
N ASN A 538 65.45 -3.59 72.80
CA ASN A 538 64.42 -2.55 72.96
C ASN A 538 64.65 -1.71 74.24
N VAL A 539 65.88 -1.25 74.44
CA VAL A 539 66.21 -0.21 75.41
C VAL A 539 65.87 1.16 74.84
N TRP A 540 65.57 2.13 75.70
CA TRP A 540 65.20 3.48 75.25
C TRP A 540 66.37 4.19 74.56
N ALA A 541 67.57 4.10 75.13
CA ALA A 541 68.82 4.59 74.55
C ALA A 541 70.00 3.69 74.90
N THR A 542 71.10 3.80 74.15
CA THR A 542 72.38 3.13 74.45
C THR A 542 73.30 3.96 75.34
N VAL A 543 72.97 5.24 75.55
CA VAL A 543 73.71 6.17 76.40
C VAL A 543 72.74 7.01 77.25
N ALA A 544 73.20 7.50 78.40
CA ALA A 544 72.45 8.44 79.23
C ALA A 544 72.79 9.87 78.81
N ASN A 545 71.96 10.46 77.96
CA ASN A 545 72.07 11.83 77.48
C ASN A 545 70.69 12.50 77.43
N ASP A 546 70.70 13.84 77.42
CA ASP A 546 69.52 14.68 77.20
C ASP A 546 69.26 14.82 75.69
N THR A 547 68.05 14.52 75.24
CA THR A 547 67.68 14.39 73.82
C THR A 547 66.68 15.45 73.36
N ALA A 548 66.11 16.23 74.28
CA ALA A 548 65.00 17.15 74.05
C ALA A 548 63.74 16.48 73.44
N ALA A 549 63.63 15.15 73.52
CA ALA A 549 62.45 14.39 73.11
C ALA A 549 61.39 14.40 74.22
N ASP A 550 61.05 15.58 74.74
CA ASP A 550 60.25 15.79 75.95
C ASP A 550 58.77 16.07 75.67
N ASN A 551 58.33 16.01 74.40
CA ASN A 551 56.95 16.32 74.05
C ASN A 551 56.02 15.21 74.55
N ILE A 552 55.06 15.57 75.41
CA ILE A 552 54.15 14.58 76.02
C ILE A 552 52.99 14.17 75.10
N THR A 553 52.70 14.93 74.04
CA THR A 553 51.53 14.73 73.14
C THR A 553 51.86 14.37 71.71
N ASN A 554 53.13 14.44 71.29
CA ASN A 554 53.54 14.25 69.90
C ASN A 554 54.72 13.29 69.77
N GLY A 555 54.42 11.99 69.74
CA GLY A 555 55.42 10.95 69.61
C GLY A 555 56.16 10.97 68.28
N LEU A 556 55.56 11.47 67.21
CA LEU A 556 56.22 11.61 65.91
C LEU A 556 57.36 12.62 66.00
N SER A 557 57.12 13.77 66.65
CA SER A 557 58.15 14.78 66.87
C SER A 557 59.32 14.22 67.69
N ASN A 558 59.02 13.52 68.79
CA ASN A 558 60.05 12.88 69.62
C ASN A 558 60.83 11.82 68.85
N THR A 559 60.13 10.93 68.14
CA THR A 559 60.75 9.84 67.38
C THR A 559 61.67 10.40 66.30
N ASN A 560 61.29 11.49 65.64
CA ASN A 560 62.15 12.17 64.67
C ASN A 560 63.39 12.81 65.31
N ALA A 561 63.26 13.40 66.51
CA ALA A 561 64.41 13.89 67.28
C ALA A 561 65.37 12.76 67.66
N LEU A 562 64.83 11.57 67.93
CA LEU A 562 65.56 10.35 68.26
C LEU A 562 66.02 9.56 67.03
N ALA A 563 65.85 10.07 65.80
CA ALA A 563 66.31 9.38 64.59
C ALA A 563 67.84 9.45 64.42
N THR A 564 68.49 10.43 65.07
CA THR A 564 69.94 10.66 64.95
C THR A 564 70.60 10.85 66.31
N PRO A 565 71.76 10.22 66.57
CA PRO A 565 72.47 9.26 65.71
C PRO A 565 71.77 7.90 65.57
N VAL A 566 71.83 7.32 64.36
CA VAL A 566 71.22 6.02 64.06
C VAL A 566 71.79 4.94 64.99
N GLY A 567 70.90 4.16 65.61
CA GLY A 567 71.26 3.08 66.53
C GLY A 567 71.52 3.52 67.98
N GLN A 568 71.55 4.83 68.27
CA GLN A 568 71.72 5.32 69.63
C GLN A 568 70.44 5.20 70.47
N TYR A 569 69.27 5.24 69.84
CA TYR A 569 67.94 5.18 70.48
C TYR A 569 67.13 4.00 69.94
N PRO A 570 67.42 2.76 70.38
CA PRO A 570 66.84 1.56 69.78
C PRO A 570 65.32 1.54 69.79
N ALA A 571 64.67 2.02 70.85
CA ALA A 571 63.21 2.00 70.93
C ALA A 571 62.52 2.86 69.85
N ALA A 572 63.04 4.06 69.58
CA ALA A 572 62.56 4.89 68.48
C ALA A 572 62.91 4.29 67.11
N GLN A 573 64.12 3.72 66.98
CA GLN A 573 64.60 3.13 65.75
C GLN A 573 63.79 1.89 65.31
N VAL A 574 63.29 1.10 66.27
CA VAL A 574 62.36 -0.01 66.00
C VAL A 574 61.16 0.47 65.20
N CYS A 575 60.57 1.60 65.59
CA CYS A 575 59.43 2.16 64.87
C CYS A 575 59.84 2.83 63.54
N LEU A 576 60.92 3.62 63.53
CA LEU A 576 61.40 4.27 62.29
C LEU A 576 61.76 3.29 61.18
N ASN A 577 62.29 2.12 61.53
CA ASN A 577 62.67 1.09 60.56
C ASN A 577 61.52 0.12 60.26
N LYS A 578 60.36 0.29 60.90
CA LYS A 578 59.29 -0.69 60.83
C LYS A 578 58.60 -0.63 59.47
N THR A 579 58.48 -1.78 58.83
CA THR A 579 57.54 -1.99 57.74
C THR A 579 56.53 -3.05 58.15
N SER A 580 55.27 -2.64 58.38
CA SER A 580 54.18 -3.52 58.84
C SER A 580 52.92 -3.23 58.04
N GLN A 581 52.22 -4.29 57.63
CA GLN A 581 50.97 -4.20 56.86
C GLN A 581 51.05 -3.32 55.59
N GLY A 582 52.23 -3.22 54.96
CA GLY A 582 52.45 -2.39 53.77
C GLY A 582 52.84 -0.94 54.05
N PHE A 583 53.04 -0.56 55.31
CA PHE A 583 53.31 0.80 55.74
C PHE A 583 54.66 0.96 56.44
N SER A 584 55.30 2.13 56.28
CA SER A 584 56.67 2.40 56.76
C SER A 584 56.83 3.71 57.58
N ASP A 585 55.75 4.43 57.81
CA ASP A 585 55.66 5.72 58.53
C ASP A 585 55.27 5.53 60.01
N TRP A 586 55.82 4.50 60.64
CA TRP A 586 55.58 4.19 62.05
C TRP A 586 56.50 5.01 62.97
N PHE A 587 55.99 5.38 64.14
CA PHE A 587 56.74 6.11 65.15
C PHE A 587 56.41 5.63 66.57
N LEU A 588 57.26 5.97 67.53
CA LEU A 588 57.10 5.59 68.93
C LEU A 588 56.17 6.61 69.63
N PRO A 589 55.06 6.17 70.26
CA PRO A 589 54.07 7.06 70.86
C PRO A 589 54.66 7.89 72.01
N ALA A 590 54.24 9.14 72.14
CA ALA A 590 54.50 9.94 73.35
C ALA A 590 53.66 9.42 74.52
N ILE A 591 54.07 9.74 75.74
CA ILE A 591 53.46 9.19 76.96
C ILE A 591 51.94 9.42 77.03
N CYS A 592 51.43 10.58 76.59
CA CYS A 592 49.98 10.82 76.60
C CYS A 592 49.22 10.18 75.43
N GLU A 593 49.92 9.70 74.40
CA GLU A 593 49.32 8.83 73.37
C GLU A 593 49.23 7.38 73.85
N MET A 594 50.01 7.00 74.88
CA MET A 594 49.97 5.68 75.49
C MET A 594 48.88 5.56 76.55
N GLY A 595 48.74 6.54 77.43
CA GLY A 595 47.78 6.50 78.53
C GLY A 595 47.50 7.86 79.18
N TYR A 596 46.80 7.82 80.32
CA TYR A 596 46.59 8.96 81.22
C TYR A 596 47.29 8.70 82.56
N ASP A 597 47.42 9.71 83.41
CA ASP A 597 48.15 9.59 84.68
C ASP A 597 47.30 8.91 85.77
N GLU A 598 47.13 7.59 85.68
CA GLU A 598 46.28 6.81 86.60
C GLU A 598 46.73 6.94 88.08
N THR A 599 48.03 6.99 88.30
CA THR A 599 48.64 6.96 89.64
C THR A 599 49.12 8.32 90.14
N SER A 600 48.75 9.42 89.46
CA SER A 600 49.11 10.80 89.83
C SER A 600 50.63 11.02 89.94
N THR A 601 51.38 10.44 89.02
CA THR A 601 52.84 10.48 88.92
C THR A 601 53.39 11.78 88.36
N GLY A 602 52.52 12.65 87.85
CA GLY A 602 52.86 13.99 87.36
C GLY A 602 53.28 14.01 85.89
N SER A 603 52.85 13.05 85.07
CA SER A 603 53.17 13.00 83.64
C SER A 603 52.48 14.11 82.82
N GLY A 604 51.40 14.67 83.34
CA GLY A 604 50.61 15.71 82.66
C GLY A 604 49.57 15.18 81.67
N CYS A 605 49.37 13.86 81.59
CA CYS A 605 48.47 13.23 80.60
C CYS A 605 46.98 13.24 80.97
N GLY A 606 46.59 13.98 81.99
CA GLY A 606 45.22 14.06 82.47
C GLY A 606 44.83 12.83 83.30
N THR A 607 43.53 12.59 83.41
CA THR A 607 42.95 11.55 84.29
C THR A 607 42.11 10.55 83.49
N GLN A 608 41.67 9.47 84.13
CA GLN A 608 40.78 8.48 83.48
C GLN A 608 39.51 9.10 82.89
N VAL A 609 38.91 10.08 83.58
CA VAL A 609 37.65 10.72 83.15
C VAL A 609 37.86 11.88 82.19
N SER A 610 39.08 12.41 82.11
CA SER A 610 39.45 13.51 81.24
C SER A 610 40.93 13.35 80.85
N PRO A 611 41.23 12.39 79.96
CA PRO A 611 42.58 12.21 79.46
C PRO A 611 42.93 13.38 78.53
N LEU A 612 44.21 13.76 78.50
CA LEU A 612 44.68 14.86 77.64
C LEU A 612 44.51 14.53 76.15
N LEU A 613 44.73 13.25 75.79
CA LEU A 613 44.56 12.73 74.45
C LEU A 613 43.80 11.40 74.46
N GLN A 614 43.22 11.07 73.31
CA GLN A 614 42.85 9.69 72.98
C GLN A 614 44.11 8.83 73.00
N ASN A 615 44.08 7.71 73.70
CA ASN A 615 45.29 6.95 74.04
C ASN A 615 45.09 5.44 73.92
N LEU A 616 46.21 4.72 73.81
CA LEU A 616 46.22 3.25 73.65
C LEU A 616 45.58 2.53 74.84
N TYR A 617 45.85 2.97 76.06
CA TYR A 617 45.43 2.29 77.28
C TYR A 617 43.90 2.28 77.41
N SER A 618 43.25 3.44 77.41
CA SER A 618 41.80 3.54 77.60
C SER A 618 41.00 3.01 76.41
N ASN A 619 41.48 3.25 75.18
CA ASN A 619 40.70 2.96 73.98
C ASN A 619 40.91 1.54 73.45
N LEU A 620 42.04 0.89 73.79
CA LEU A 620 42.33 -0.49 73.36
C LEU A 620 42.56 -1.44 74.56
N ALA A 621 43.59 -1.21 75.35
CA ALA A 621 44.07 -2.21 76.32
C ALA A 621 43.05 -2.53 77.41
N GLN A 622 42.39 -1.53 78.00
CA GLN A 622 41.32 -1.73 78.99
C GLN A 622 40.12 -2.50 78.45
N ASN A 623 39.93 -2.51 77.12
CA ASN A 623 38.86 -3.26 76.44
C ASN A 623 39.32 -4.64 75.96
N GLY A 624 40.54 -5.07 76.31
CA GLY A 624 41.10 -6.35 75.87
C GLY A 624 41.47 -6.40 74.38
N ILE A 625 41.67 -5.23 73.75
CA ILE A 625 41.97 -5.10 72.32
C ILE A 625 43.44 -4.70 72.13
N GLY A 626 44.07 -5.18 71.06
CA GLY A 626 45.45 -4.83 70.69
C GLY A 626 46.52 -5.82 71.18
N GLY A 627 46.16 -6.76 72.07
CA GLY A 627 47.05 -7.83 72.51
C GLY A 627 48.26 -7.34 73.30
N PHE A 628 48.14 -6.22 74.02
CA PHE A 628 49.20 -5.67 74.84
C PHE A 628 49.60 -6.66 75.95
N SER A 629 50.89 -6.94 76.07
CA SER A 629 51.43 -7.61 77.25
C SER A 629 51.20 -6.78 78.51
N ASN A 630 50.85 -7.41 79.64
CA ASN A 630 50.60 -6.76 80.94
C ASN A 630 51.91 -6.34 81.64
N ILE A 631 52.75 -5.54 80.95
CA ILE A 631 54.03 -5.06 81.43
C ILE A 631 54.26 -3.59 80.99
N PHE A 632 55.42 -3.06 81.35
CA PHE A 632 55.88 -1.71 81.00
C PHE A 632 56.26 -1.58 79.53
N TYR A 633 55.95 -0.46 78.89
CA TYR A 633 56.27 -0.16 77.49
C TYR A 633 56.95 1.19 77.39
N TRP A 634 57.97 1.30 76.55
CA TRP A 634 58.61 2.58 76.31
C TRP A 634 57.71 3.55 75.56
N SER A 635 57.64 4.79 76.04
CA SER A 635 57.19 5.94 75.25
C SER A 635 58.40 6.61 74.58
N SER A 636 58.16 7.51 73.64
CA SER A 636 59.20 8.38 73.07
C SER A 636 59.53 9.57 73.96
N THR A 637 58.81 9.78 75.06
CA THR A 637 58.94 10.96 75.91
C THR A 637 60.05 10.79 76.94
N GLU A 638 61.05 11.65 76.86
CA GLU A 638 62.13 11.80 77.83
C GLU A 638 61.64 12.45 79.12
N PHE A 639 62.13 11.98 80.27
CA PHE A 639 61.91 12.64 81.57
C PHE A 639 63.13 13.46 82.00
N SER A 640 64.33 12.91 81.79
CA SER A 640 65.61 13.55 82.08
C SER A 640 66.73 12.87 81.27
N GLY A 641 67.96 13.39 81.33
CA GLY A 641 69.10 12.75 80.66
C GLY A 641 69.32 11.27 81.02
N ALA A 642 68.86 10.80 82.19
CA ALA A 642 69.01 9.40 82.63
C ALA A 642 67.74 8.55 82.52
N LEU A 643 66.56 9.17 82.47
CA LEU A 643 65.27 8.49 82.61
C LEU A 643 64.31 8.85 81.47
N ALA A 644 63.49 7.89 81.07
CA ALA A 644 62.41 8.10 80.11
C ALA A 644 61.08 7.59 80.66
N TRP A 645 59.98 8.12 80.13
CA TRP A 645 58.63 7.69 80.48
C TRP A 645 58.23 6.41 79.75
N GLY A 646 57.38 5.63 80.40
CA GLY A 646 56.67 4.53 79.78
C GLY A 646 55.36 4.21 80.49
N GLU A 647 54.54 3.43 79.80
CA GLU A 647 53.19 3.05 80.21
C GLU A 647 53.20 1.59 80.66
N ASN A 648 52.68 1.29 81.83
CA ASN A 648 52.43 -0.08 82.25
C ASN A 648 50.99 -0.48 81.95
N PHE A 649 50.77 -1.25 80.87
CA PHE A 649 49.43 -1.63 80.43
C PHE A 649 48.71 -2.60 81.39
N SER A 650 49.37 -3.15 82.41
CA SER A 650 48.69 -4.01 83.39
C SER A 650 47.79 -3.25 84.35
N ASN A 651 48.12 -1.99 84.63
CA ASN A 651 47.38 -1.14 85.56
C ASN A 651 47.12 0.27 85.04
N GLY A 652 47.85 0.78 84.04
CA GLY A 652 47.73 2.16 83.56
C GLY A 652 48.72 3.12 84.22
N ALA A 653 49.69 2.59 84.98
CA ALA A 653 50.67 3.43 85.65
C ALA A 653 51.71 3.98 84.66
N GLN A 654 51.88 5.30 84.68
CA GLN A 654 52.92 6.00 83.93
C GLN A 654 54.16 6.13 84.80
N LEU A 655 55.25 5.46 84.43
CA LEU A 655 56.44 5.37 85.25
C LEU A 655 57.66 5.82 84.47
N THR A 656 58.68 6.29 85.19
CA THR A 656 59.99 6.56 84.61
C THR A 656 60.95 5.41 84.91
N ASN A 657 61.83 5.09 83.96
CA ASN A 657 62.87 4.08 84.16
C ASN A 657 64.17 4.47 83.46
N THR A 658 65.26 3.80 83.82
CA THR A 658 66.61 4.01 83.27
C THR A 658 66.65 3.66 81.78
N LYS A 659 67.17 4.59 80.97
CA LYS A 659 67.13 4.49 79.50
C LYS A 659 67.91 3.31 78.92
N VAL A 660 69.00 2.92 79.59
CA VAL A 660 70.06 2.07 79.02
C VAL A 660 70.01 0.60 79.44
N ALA A 661 69.15 0.24 80.39
CA ALA A 661 69.20 -1.08 81.03
C ALA A 661 67.92 -1.90 80.86
N LEU A 662 66.76 -1.25 80.75
CA LEU A 662 65.48 -1.97 80.68
C LEU A 662 65.10 -2.30 79.23
N ASN A 663 65.14 -3.58 78.91
CA ASN A 663 64.58 -4.13 77.68
C ASN A 663 63.09 -4.40 77.86
N THR A 664 62.23 -3.79 77.06
CA THR A 664 60.79 -3.91 77.21
C THR A 664 60.08 -3.83 75.85
N PRO A 665 58.84 -4.33 75.69
CA PRO A 665 58.18 -4.28 74.40
C PRO A 665 57.87 -2.86 73.92
N ILE A 666 57.73 -2.72 72.60
CA ILE A 666 57.42 -1.46 71.93
C ILE A 666 56.16 -1.67 71.09
N ARG A 667 55.19 -0.75 71.23
CA ARG A 667 54.06 -0.65 70.32
C ARG A 667 54.19 0.63 69.50
N CYS A 668 54.51 0.47 68.22
CA CYS A 668 54.57 1.60 67.30
C CYS A 668 53.17 2.06 66.90
N ILE A 669 53.02 3.34 66.65
CA ILE A 669 51.80 3.95 66.14
C ILE A 669 52.10 4.70 64.83
N ARG A 670 51.05 5.01 64.08
CA ARG A 670 51.13 5.83 62.86
C ARG A 670 49.91 6.74 62.78
N ASN A 671 49.98 7.74 61.91
CA ASN A 671 48.81 8.54 61.58
C ASN A 671 47.88 7.77 60.64
N LEU A 672 46.58 7.91 60.87
CA LEU A 672 45.53 7.52 59.92
C LEU A 672 45.40 8.64 58.88
N ILE A 673 45.52 8.28 57.60
CA ILE A 673 45.49 9.25 56.50
C ILE A 673 44.06 9.34 55.94
N PRO A 674 43.43 10.53 55.94
CA PRO A 674 42.08 10.77 55.41
C PRO A 674 41.86 10.43 53.93
#